data_AF-A0A2W4RQD3-F1
#
_entry.id   AF-A0A2W4RQD3-F1
#
_cell.length_a   1.000
_cell.length_b   1.000
_cell.length_c   1.000
_cell.angle_alpha   90.00
_cell.angle_beta   90.00
_cell.angle_gamma   90.00
#
_symmetry.space_group_name_H-M   'P 1'
#
loop_
_entity.id
_entity.type
_entity.pdbx_description
1 polymer ?
#
loop_
_entity_poly.entity_id
_entity_poly.type
_entity_poly.pdbx_seq_one_letter_code
_entity_poly.pdbx_strand_id
1 'polypeptide(L)'
;MNLQWRGLGTALWLALSLSLPLAAVAAGRHVSIIVDTSGSMDRNDKPRYTLLLSQILADLLEPGDSLTVIRLPQSEGSCDDGENPALAVPLNSTDRNSFQAKLDRLLYYGNENYFAAPVHTAQADLERHKDKARLLLFIADSGGLDKCEVKLTEDLKKLRDQGVMVAAINIGGVGAFDSNPAFTFTTGASDSEELTKSVALVYQKFIGARQVQTGRVGKTIEFELGPLVKDAYLVVVADGQMEALAGDGGNPEAAEIDLDHKGGGHALGLDGRRRDYRIVRIHHPEAGKWQFHAPELRQNAGWMLLQDSAMALRLVSPAKAAQGVNTPLEVELYDQDTGKRLNTPPEGLQASVELEGQKLALRDDGQGGDRLANDGVYTTLADFKQVGPQRIGLNLQSALLDRRSHVDMLVEKVGWILQADALGSVEVDTPVSLHAQARPTPPGQTSVSLEAVEAFYDGTVLTRLGDDGGNGDKQAGDHRYTGLWTPQKTGDYSLELRPVGGGSTQPITVPVKVVRSLRFGDANLALRLLPPAKKPLQGAKATLEVELYDQDTGKHLDNPPDGGLQASLDAEGRTLTLRDDGQGGDRLANDGVFAVTTSFARAGIQQLRMNLKGKLLDSHNEADVEVEETGWALKADPPGSVEVESPASLSVRAQPSIAGLTPPQLQAVEATLGGNAEASLRDDGKNGDAKAGDLRFTGLWTPQKTGDYTLEFKPLGGGSTQPVTVPVKVVRSLHFGDAKLALRLASSAKVAQGVDTPLEVELYDQDTGKHLANPPKERLQAGVEVEGQKIELRDDGKNADRKPGDGVFAALARFSQAGSQRIKMNLQGKQLDRQSEAEIEVEKVGWTLQADAPSRVEMDTPATLGIQAQANPSVLSPVPLQAVEVYVDGKVQASLRDDGKNGDAQAGDNLYSGQWTPQAIGERNLEFRPVGGSRAQPVAVTVKVVGSIRFGAPVPVKLGRTGSNSQLQGRLELGAGTVVKGEFTLDLNSAYHASGSSLEIDLGEGWVALDGHARPVSLNSKGPSSWPLRLRVGDCPAGVTAADRFTIEFAGADANGQPVRHSVPIELAITEDPWLHCWWPVLAAAAAALLTGIVIYGFWSPSRFSAKLGVLLSPEEDMNEGFFHPIRAQRGTGSGFYRDARVYVRPDFRLSASAKGELARLRADGRRVFIRPATAATVYRQNFDGAWEALPTEETTVHFGVVYKDSMGGVYFELRNG
;
A
#
# COMPACT_ATOMS: atom_id res chain seq x y z
N MET A 1 -4.33 49.73 18.45
CA MET A 1 -3.50 48.75 19.20
C MET A 1 -3.59 47.43 18.46
N ASN A 2 -2.54 47.09 17.71
CA ASN A 2 -2.36 45.83 16.99
C ASN A 2 -1.50 44.91 17.85
N LEU A 3 -1.88 43.64 18.02
CA LEU A 3 -0.90 42.60 18.37
C LEU A 3 -1.19 41.30 17.61
N GLN A 4 -0.14 40.83 16.93
CA GLN A 4 -0.05 39.64 16.10
C GLN A 4 0.05 38.38 16.95
N TRP A 5 -0.72 37.33 16.61
CA TRP A 5 -0.42 35.93 16.91
C TRP A 5 -0.98 35.04 15.79
N ARG A 6 -0.22 34.85 14.71
CA ARG A 6 -0.43 33.79 13.70
C ARG A 6 0.95 33.44 13.14
N GLY A 7 1.53 32.32 13.58
CA GLY A 7 2.85 31.94 13.07
C GLY A 7 3.44 30.59 13.48
N LEU A 8 2.85 29.84 14.43
CA LEU A 8 3.45 28.57 14.90
C LEU A 8 2.55 27.32 14.80
N GLY A 9 1.32 27.44 14.30
CA GLY A 9 0.36 26.32 14.29
C GLY A 9 0.45 25.36 13.09
N THR A 10 1.08 25.75 11.99
CA THR A 10 0.96 25.03 10.70
C THR A 10 2.10 24.05 10.40
N ALA A 11 3.27 24.18 11.03
CA ALA A 11 4.40 23.28 10.78
C ALA A 11 4.33 21.97 11.60
N LEU A 12 3.68 22.00 12.77
CA LEU A 12 3.54 20.82 13.63
C LEU A 12 2.42 19.87 13.15
N TRP A 13 1.49 20.37 12.33
CA TRP A 13 0.37 19.59 11.78
C TRP A 13 0.75 18.74 10.56
N LEU A 14 1.82 19.09 9.84
CA LEU A 14 2.26 18.34 8.66
C LEU A 14 3.24 17.19 8.96
N ALA A 15 3.85 17.17 10.15
CA ALA A 15 4.83 16.15 10.53
C ALA A 15 4.21 14.94 11.28
N LEU A 16 2.98 15.07 11.80
CA LEU A 16 2.26 13.97 12.46
C LEU A 16 1.39 13.12 11.51
N SER A 17 1.31 13.45 10.22
CA SER A 17 0.40 12.81 9.25
C SER A 17 1.03 11.71 8.40
N LEU A 18 2.27 11.29 8.65
CA LEU A 18 3.02 10.35 7.79
C LEU A 18 3.70 9.25 8.62
N SER A 19 2.92 8.32 9.17
CA SER A 19 3.31 6.92 9.48
C SER A 19 2.36 6.26 10.51
N LEU A 20 1.09 6.10 10.15
CA LEU A 20 0.23 5.12 10.84
C LEU A 20 -0.10 4.02 9.82
N PRO A 21 0.18 2.73 10.12
CA PRO A 21 -0.35 1.64 9.31
C PRO A 21 -1.87 1.73 9.38
N LEU A 22 -2.50 1.95 8.23
CA LEU A 22 -3.95 1.87 8.05
C LEU A 22 -4.37 0.42 8.30
N ALA A 23 -4.54 0.04 9.57
CA ALA A 23 -5.44 -1.04 9.90
C ALA A 23 -6.84 -0.53 9.50
N ALA A 24 -7.34 -1.00 8.37
CA ALA A 24 -8.71 -0.77 7.96
C ALA A 24 -9.63 -1.46 8.97
N VAL A 25 -9.86 -0.80 10.10
CA VAL A 25 -10.89 -1.17 11.07
C VAL A 25 -12.21 -1.20 10.30
N ALA A 26 -12.98 -2.27 10.50
CA ALA A 26 -14.26 -2.49 9.84
C ALA A 26 -15.08 -1.19 9.82
N ALA A 27 -15.36 -0.68 8.62
CA ALA A 27 -16.24 0.46 8.44
C ALA A 27 -17.59 0.13 9.11
N GLY A 28 -18.00 0.93 10.11
CA GLY A 28 -19.30 0.74 10.76
C GLY A 28 -20.45 0.79 9.75
N ARG A 29 -21.65 0.43 10.18
CA ARG A 29 -22.86 0.48 9.36
C ARG A 29 -23.69 1.72 9.68
N HIS A 30 -24.40 2.23 8.68
CA HIS A 30 -25.38 3.29 8.86
C HIS A 30 -26.69 2.90 8.17
N VAL A 31 -27.77 2.92 8.93
CA VAL A 31 -29.12 2.61 8.43
C VAL A 31 -29.99 3.85 8.59
N SER A 32 -30.58 4.33 7.51
CA SER A 32 -31.66 5.31 7.54
C SER A 32 -32.97 4.61 7.20
N ILE A 33 -33.97 4.73 8.06
CA ILE A 33 -35.30 4.14 7.84
C ILE A 33 -36.29 5.27 7.58
N ILE A 34 -37.01 5.24 6.48
CA ILE A 34 -38.18 6.09 6.24
C ILE A 34 -39.43 5.27 6.59
N VAL A 35 -40.16 5.72 7.61
CA VAL A 35 -41.42 5.10 8.04
C VAL A 35 -42.58 5.93 7.52
N ASP A 36 -43.46 5.27 6.76
CA ASP A 36 -44.73 5.84 6.36
C ASP A 36 -45.62 6.01 7.59
N THR A 37 -46.04 7.25 7.84
CA THR A 37 -46.97 7.62 8.91
C THR A 37 -48.26 8.21 8.36
N SER A 38 -48.61 7.83 7.14
CA SER A 38 -49.84 8.25 6.47
C SER A 38 -51.09 7.67 7.12
N GLY A 39 -52.24 8.22 6.80
CA GLY A 39 -53.53 7.75 7.30
C GLY A 39 -53.92 6.36 6.78
N SER A 40 -53.38 5.90 5.65
CA SER A 40 -53.64 4.54 5.17
C SER A 40 -52.95 3.47 6.02
N MET A 41 -51.83 3.81 6.67
CA MET A 41 -51.14 2.94 7.64
C MET A 41 -51.99 2.59 8.86
N ASP A 42 -52.99 3.41 9.25
CA ASP A 42 -53.97 3.06 10.29
C ASP A 42 -54.75 1.77 9.98
N ARG A 43 -54.99 1.52 8.69
CA ARG A 43 -55.68 0.30 8.24
C ARG A 43 -54.71 -0.83 7.92
N ASN A 44 -53.57 -0.49 7.32
CA ASN A 44 -52.61 -1.47 6.80
C ASN A 44 -51.64 -1.99 7.87
N ASP A 45 -51.32 -1.19 8.89
CA ASP A 45 -50.41 -1.54 9.99
C ASP A 45 -51.04 -1.38 11.38
N LYS A 46 -52.28 -1.88 11.55
CA LYS A 46 -52.91 -1.95 12.90
C LYS A 46 -52.01 -2.58 13.96
N PRO A 47 -51.22 -3.63 13.64
CA PRO A 47 -50.24 -4.19 14.56
C PRO A 47 -49.12 -3.25 15.02
N ARG A 48 -48.84 -2.18 14.26
CA ARG A 48 -47.66 -1.30 14.37
C ARG A 48 -46.35 -2.04 14.18
N TYR A 49 -46.30 -2.91 13.17
CA TYR A 49 -45.09 -3.59 12.75
C TYR A 49 -43.99 -2.61 12.35
N THR A 50 -44.30 -1.46 11.76
CA THR A 50 -43.28 -0.46 11.39
C THR A 50 -42.47 0.04 12.60
N LEU A 51 -43.13 0.25 13.74
CA LEU A 51 -42.48 0.58 15.01
C LEU A 51 -41.60 -0.58 15.47
N LEU A 52 -42.17 -1.79 15.53
CA LEU A 52 -41.48 -2.99 16.00
C LEU A 52 -40.20 -3.26 15.18
N LEU A 53 -40.26 -3.06 13.86
CA LEU A 53 -39.10 -3.19 12.98
C LEU A 53 -38.00 -2.20 13.28
N SER A 54 -38.38 -0.94 13.50
CA SER A 54 -37.43 0.11 13.82
C SER A 54 -36.70 -0.18 15.14
N GLN A 55 -37.40 -0.81 16.11
CA GLN A 55 -36.82 -1.25 17.38
C GLN A 55 -35.90 -2.48 17.19
N ILE A 56 -36.34 -3.51 16.45
CA ILE A 56 -35.53 -4.70 16.14
C ILE A 56 -34.24 -4.30 15.43
N LEU A 57 -34.33 -3.46 14.40
CA LEU A 57 -33.16 -2.98 13.66
C LEU A 57 -32.25 -2.12 14.52
N ALA A 58 -32.78 -1.32 15.45
CA ALA A 58 -31.94 -0.65 16.42
C ALA A 58 -31.12 -1.66 17.22
N ASP A 59 -31.75 -2.70 17.76
CA ASP A 59 -31.08 -3.67 18.63
C ASP A 59 -30.14 -4.63 17.91
N LEU A 60 -30.32 -4.87 16.61
CA LEU A 60 -29.35 -5.61 15.80
C LEU A 60 -28.06 -4.83 15.50
N LEU A 61 -28.02 -3.52 15.74
CA LEU A 61 -26.84 -2.70 15.46
C LEU A 61 -25.86 -2.72 16.62
N GLU A 62 -24.58 -2.84 16.30
CA GLU A 62 -23.45 -2.88 17.23
C GLU A 62 -22.96 -1.45 17.58
N PRO A 63 -22.11 -1.25 18.60
CA PRO A 63 -21.71 0.07 19.06
C PRO A 63 -21.07 1.00 17.99
N GLY A 64 -20.43 0.45 16.95
CA GLY A 64 -19.86 1.22 15.84
C GLY A 64 -20.87 1.61 14.74
N ASP A 65 -22.06 1.03 14.81
CA ASP A 65 -23.13 1.29 13.85
C ASP A 65 -23.99 2.49 14.26
N SER A 66 -24.82 2.94 13.34
CA SER A 66 -25.70 4.09 13.53
C SER A 66 -27.03 3.88 12.82
N LEU A 67 -28.10 4.40 13.41
CA LEU A 67 -29.46 4.32 12.87
C LEU A 67 -30.15 5.67 12.96
N THR A 68 -30.91 6.02 11.94
CA THR A 68 -31.82 7.16 11.95
C THR A 68 -33.19 6.73 11.43
N VAL A 69 -34.25 6.99 12.19
CA VAL A 69 -35.63 6.76 11.76
C VAL A 69 -36.27 8.09 11.39
N ILE A 70 -36.83 8.18 10.20
CA ILE A 70 -37.35 9.40 9.58
C ILE A 70 -38.84 9.17 9.29
N ARG A 71 -39.70 10.01 9.87
CA ARG A 71 -41.16 9.95 9.69
C ARG A 71 -41.64 10.94 8.62
N LEU A 72 -42.88 10.79 8.15
CA LEU A 72 -43.49 11.79 7.26
C LEU A 72 -43.84 13.10 8.01
N PRO A 73 -43.82 14.25 7.32
CA PRO A 73 -44.28 15.53 7.88
C PRO A 73 -45.80 15.51 8.16
N GLN A 74 -46.25 16.40 9.05
CA GLN A 74 -47.68 16.56 9.38
C GLN A 74 -48.43 17.54 8.48
N SER A 75 -47.70 18.42 7.77
CA SER A 75 -48.28 19.39 6.84
C SER A 75 -48.14 18.92 5.40
N GLU A 76 -48.96 19.48 4.50
CA GLU A 76 -48.79 19.26 3.07
C GLU A 76 -47.36 19.57 2.62
N GLY A 77 -46.80 18.70 1.77
CA GLY A 77 -45.45 18.83 1.25
C GLY A 77 -45.41 19.02 -0.27
N SER A 78 -44.40 19.74 -0.75
CA SER A 78 -44.06 19.84 -2.17
C SER A 78 -42.99 18.81 -2.55
N CYS A 79 -42.96 18.40 -3.82
CA CYS A 79 -41.85 17.60 -4.35
C CYS A 79 -40.50 18.33 -4.34
N ASP A 80 -40.51 19.64 -4.06
CA ASP A 80 -39.33 20.49 -3.90
C ASP A 80 -38.94 20.74 -2.44
N ASP A 81 -39.64 20.16 -1.47
CA ASP A 81 -39.29 20.30 -0.05
C ASP A 81 -37.89 19.75 0.20
N GLY A 82 -37.00 20.54 0.82
CA GLY A 82 -35.64 20.12 1.15
C GLY A 82 -35.53 19.18 2.35
N GLU A 83 -34.31 18.97 2.85
CA GLU A 83 -34.08 18.22 4.10
C GLU A 83 -34.81 18.86 5.28
N ASN A 84 -35.33 18.03 6.20
CA ASN A 84 -35.96 18.46 7.43
C ASN A 84 -35.49 17.56 8.60
N PRO A 85 -34.40 17.96 9.30
CA PRO A 85 -33.85 17.19 10.42
C PRO A 85 -34.84 16.95 11.56
N ALA A 86 -35.92 17.74 11.69
CA ALA A 86 -36.94 17.53 12.72
C ALA A 86 -37.81 16.28 12.49
N LEU A 87 -37.74 15.69 11.29
CA LEU A 87 -38.36 14.40 10.97
C LEU A 87 -37.51 13.21 11.42
N ALA A 88 -36.22 13.42 11.66
CA ALA A 88 -35.25 12.38 11.98
C ALA A 88 -35.16 12.13 13.49
N VAL A 89 -35.11 10.86 13.86
CA VAL A 89 -34.86 10.36 15.21
C VAL A 89 -33.60 9.49 15.14
N PRO A 90 -32.42 10.03 15.50
CA PRO A 90 -31.20 9.25 15.55
C PRO A 90 -31.20 8.31 16.76
N LEU A 91 -30.66 7.10 16.60
CA LEU A 91 -30.40 6.15 17.67
C LEU A 91 -29.23 6.65 18.53
N ASN A 92 -29.47 6.80 19.82
CA ASN A 92 -28.40 6.87 20.80
C ASN A 92 -28.10 5.45 21.28
N SER A 93 -26.98 4.86 20.86
CA SER A 93 -26.62 3.48 21.20
C SER A 93 -26.44 3.25 22.71
N THR A 94 -26.17 4.32 23.47
CA THR A 94 -26.04 4.28 24.94
C THR A 94 -27.39 4.36 25.68
N ASP A 95 -28.46 4.80 25.01
CA ASP A 95 -29.79 4.97 25.61
C ASP A 95 -30.89 4.53 24.64
N ARG A 96 -30.93 3.22 24.41
CA ARG A 96 -31.87 2.56 23.50
C ARG A 96 -33.31 2.69 23.98
N ASN A 97 -33.54 2.61 25.29
CA ASN A 97 -34.89 2.71 25.87
C ASN A 97 -35.52 4.08 25.59
N SER A 98 -34.77 5.17 25.75
CA SER A 98 -35.27 6.50 25.39
C SER A 98 -35.54 6.64 23.90
N PHE A 99 -34.72 6.02 23.04
CA PHE A 99 -34.95 5.99 21.61
C PHE A 99 -36.26 5.24 21.27
N GLN A 100 -36.45 4.04 21.80
CA GLN A 100 -37.66 3.23 21.58
C GLN A 100 -38.93 3.95 22.06
N ALA A 101 -38.89 4.54 23.26
CA ALA A 101 -40.01 5.33 23.80
C ALA A 101 -40.31 6.58 22.96
N LYS A 102 -39.27 7.23 22.43
CA LYS A 102 -39.42 8.39 21.53
C LYS A 102 -40.03 7.98 20.19
N LEU A 103 -39.64 6.84 19.62
CA LEU A 103 -40.26 6.31 18.41
C LEU A 103 -41.74 6.01 18.62
N ASP A 104 -42.08 5.31 19.70
CA ASP A 104 -43.46 4.94 20.02
C ASP A 104 -44.39 6.16 20.05
N ARG A 105 -43.94 7.25 20.66
CA ARG A 105 -44.66 8.53 20.74
C ARG A 105 -44.76 9.25 19.39
N LEU A 106 -43.75 9.18 18.53
CA LEU A 106 -43.65 10.00 17.32
C LEU A 106 -44.24 9.32 16.07
N LEU A 107 -44.29 7.99 16.03
CA LEU A 107 -44.83 7.23 14.91
C LEU A 107 -46.34 7.03 15.05
N TYR A 108 -47.10 8.10 14.78
CA TYR A 108 -48.56 8.12 14.74
C TYR A 108 -49.07 8.23 13.30
N TYR A 109 -50.10 7.45 12.95
CA TYR A 109 -50.67 7.41 11.60
C TYR A 109 -51.78 8.45 11.43
N GLY A 110 -51.63 9.38 10.48
CA GLY A 110 -52.64 10.41 10.30
C GLY A 110 -52.45 11.43 9.18
N ASN A 111 -51.43 11.28 8.33
CA ASN A 111 -51.06 12.29 7.32
C ASN A 111 -51.26 11.78 5.87
N GLU A 112 -50.97 12.59 4.84
CA GLU A 112 -50.84 12.09 3.47
C GLU A 112 -49.40 11.61 3.18
N ASN A 113 -49.17 11.05 1.99
CA ASN A 113 -47.93 10.39 1.58
C ASN A 113 -46.86 11.38 1.07
N TYR A 114 -46.30 12.20 1.95
CA TYR A 114 -45.29 13.21 1.58
C TYR A 114 -43.84 12.72 1.76
N PHE A 115 -43.31 11.99 0.78
CA PHE A 115 -41.97 11.39 0.84
C PHE A 115 -40.80 12.34 0.51
N ALA A 116 -41.03 13.52 -0.06
CA ALA A 116 -39.95 14.38 -0.55
C ALA A 116 -38.98 14.84 0.57
N ALA A 117 -39.49 15.51 1.60
CA ALA A 117 -38.66 15.94 2.74
C ALA A 117 -37.98 14.76 3.47
N PRO A 118 -38.66 13.63 3.76
CA PRO A 118 -38.01 12.42 4.30
C PRO A 118 -36.86 11.88 3.44
N VAL A 119 -37.03 11.79 2.13
CA VAL A 119 -35.99 11.30 1.21
C VAL A 119 -34.78 12.21 1.22
N HIS A 120 -34.96 13.52 1.11
CA HIS A 120 -33.84 14.47 1.17
C HIS A 120 -33.17 14.48 2.56
N THR A 121 -33.93 14.27 3.64
CA THR A 121 -33.37 14.12 4.99
C THR A 121 -32.51 12.87 5.09
N ALA A 122 -32.98 11.74 4.52
CA ALA A 122 -32.22 10.50 4.50
C ALA A 122 -30.95 10.63 3.65
N GLN A 123 -31.02 11.29 2.49
CA GLN A 123 -29.86 11.57 1.65
C GLN A 123 -28.78 12.35 2.42
N ALA A 124 -29.16 13.44 3.09
CA ALA A 124 -28.24 14.23 3.88
C ALA A 124 -27.64 13.42 5.04
N ASP A 125 -28.41 12.51 5.65
CA ASP A 125 -27.94 11.63 6.71
C ASP A 125 -26.95 10.58 6.21
N LEU A 126 -27.24 9.94 5.08
CA LEU A 126 -26.39 8.94 4.43
C LEU A 126 -25.09 9.56 3.89
N GLU A 127 -25.12 10.82 3.46
CA GLU A 127 -23.91 11.52 3.01
C GLU A 127 -22.97 11.85 4.17
N ARG A 128 -23.51 12.14 5.37
CA ARG A 128 -22.70 12.32 6.59
C ARG A 128 -21.95 11.05 7.01
N HIS A 129 -22.39 9.88 6.54
CA HIS A 129 -21.83 8.57 6.89
C HIS A 129 -21.25 7.84 5.67
N LYS A 130 -20.68 8.58 4.70
CA LYS A 130 -20.13 8.02 3.45
C LYS A 130 -18.97 7.04 3.63
N ASP A 131 -18.36 7.03 4.80
CA ASP A 131 -17.31 6.11 5.24
C ASP A 131 -17.85 4.76 5.73
N LYS A 132 -19.17 4.64 5.90
CA LYS A 132 -19.87 3.45 6.41
C LYS A 132 -20.54 2.65 5.28
N ALA A 133 -20.89 1.40 5.57
CA ALA A 133 -21.87 0.67 4.75
C ALA A 133 -23.25 1.28 4.98
N ARG A 134 -23.97 1.65 3.91
CA ARG A 134 -25.17 2.50 3.99
C ARG A 134 -26.42 1.79 3.46
N LEU A 135 -27.48 1.77 4.26
CA LEU A 135 -28.82 1.27 3.91
C LEU A 135 -29.85 2.39 4.05
N LEU A 136 -30.66 2.57 3.01
CA LEU A 136 -31.92 3.30 3.07
C LEU A 136 -33.08 2.30 3.01
N LEU A 137 -33.85 2.19 4.07
CA LEU A 137 -34.99 1.29 4.17
C LEU A 137 -36.30 2.06 4.22
N PHE A 138 -37.20 1.81 3.28
CA PHE A 138 -38.58 2.25 3.34
C PHE A 138 -39.44 1.20 4.02
N ILE A 139 -40.29 1.62 4.96
CA ILE A 139 -41.34 0.80 5.54
C ILE A 139 -42.65 1.55 5.34
N ALA A 140 -43.43 1.10 4.38
CA ALA A 140 -44.59 1.83 3.87
C ALA A 140 -45.65 0.87 3.36
N ASP A 141 -46.88 1.33 3.18
CA ASP A 141 -47.87 0.52 2.49
C ASP A 141 -47.61 0.49 0.97
N SER A 142 -48.48 -0.20 0.24
CA SER A 142 -48.36 -0.37 -1.21
C SER A 142 -48.59 0.90 -2.04
N GLY A 143 -48.75 2.08 -1.43
CA GLY A 143 -49.08 3.35 -2.08
C GLY A 143 -47.96 4.04 -2.87
N GLY A 144 -46.70 3.64 -2.70
CA GLY A 144 -45.57 4.18 -3.47
C GLY A 144 -45.15 5.60 -3.07
N LEU A 145 -44.37 6.27 -3.94
CA LEU A 145 -43.80 7.63 -3.72
C LEU A 145 -44.77 8.79 -4.02
N ASP A 146 -46.05 8.48 -4.28
CA ASP A 146 -47.14 9.41 -4.63
C ASP A 146 -46.77 10.40 -5.78
N LYS A 147 -47.33 11.61 -5.78
CA LYS A 147 -47.15 12.66 -6.81
C LYS A 147 -45.69 13.03 -7.13
N CYS A 148 -44.74 12.63 -6.28
CA CYS A 148 -43.32 12.95 -6.44
C CYS A 148 -42.48 11.80 -7.01
N GLU A 149 -43.10 10.70 -7.45
CA GLU A 149 -42.43 9.47 -7.86
C GLU A 149 -41.28 9.70 -8.85
N VAL A 150 -41.50 10.43 -9.95
CA VAL A 150 -40.48 10.64 -11.00
C VAL A 150 -39.23 11.29 -10.43
N LYS A 151 -39.39 12.37 -9.65
CA LYS A 151 -38.27 13.14 -9.10
C LYS A 151 -37.53 12.34 -8.03
N LEU A 152 -38.26 11.75 -7.08
CA LEU A 152 -37.67 10.98 -5.99
C LEU A 152 -37.00 9.69 -6.50
N THR A 153 -37.51 9.08 -7.57
CA THR A 153 -36.86 7.93 -8.23
C THR A 153 -35.46 8.30 -8.74
N GLU A 154 -35.29 9.46 -9.36
CA GLU A 154 -33.97 9.93 -9.80
C GLU A 154 -33.03 10.19 -8.60
N ASP A 155 -33.55 10.77 -7.54
CA ASP A 155 -32.79 11.05 -6.32
C ASP A 155 -32.37 9.78 -5.57
N LEU A 156 -33.22 8.75 -5.56
CA LEU A 156 -32.89 7.43 -5.00
C LEU A 156 -31.90 6.65 -5.89
N LYS A 157 -32.01 6.76 -7.22
CA LYS A 157 -31.00 6.19 -8.14
C LYS A 157 -29.61 6.77 -7.87
N LYS A 158 -29.49 8.09 -7.65
CA LYS A 158 -28.21 8.72 -7.31
C LYS A 158 -27.61 8.12 -6.03
N LEU A 159 -28.41 7.91 -4.98
CA LEU A 159 -27.92 7.26 -3.75
C LEU A 159 -27.42 5.84 -4.02
N ARG A 160 -28.18 5.07 -4.80
CA ARG A 160 -27.81 3.70 -5.17
C ARG A 160 -26.49 3.69 -5.96
N ASP A 161 -26.33 4.60 -6.91
CA ASP A 161 -25.12 4.72 -7.71
C ASP A 161 -23.92 5.19 -6.87
N GLN A 162 -24.16 5.81 -5.69
CA GLN A 162 -23.16 6.10 -4.66
C GLN A 162 -22.87 4.90 -3.72
N GLY A 163 -23.44 3.73 -3.99
CA GLY A 163 -23.25 2.51 -3.19
C GLY A 163 -24.15 2.40 -1.96
N VAL A 164 -25.23 3.18 -1.86
CA VAL A 164 -26.26 2.98 -0.83
C VAL A 164 -27.20 1.85 -1.26
N MET A 165 -27.45 0.88 -0.39
CA MET A 165 -28.51 -0.09 -0.63
C MET A 165 -29.88 0.58 -0.38
N VAL A 166 -30.77 0.58 -1.37
CA VAL A 166 -32.12 1.14 -1.21
C VAL A 166 -33.13 -0.01 -1.22
N ALA A 167 -33.87 -0.20 -0.13
CA ALA A 167 -34.81 -1.30 0.03
C ALA A 167 -36.19 -0.83 0.51
N ALA A 168 -37.23 -1.62 0.25
CA ALA A 168 -38.57 -1.37 0.78
C ALA A 168 -39.22 -2.62 1.37
N ILE A 169 -39.96 -2.44 2.46
CA ILE A 169 -40.90 -3.42 3.01
C ILE A 169 -42.30 -2.82 2.83
N ASN A 170 -43.07 -3.44 1.94
CA ASN A 170 -44.46 -3.13 1.65
C ASN A 170 -45.37 -3.77 2.71
N ILE A 171 -45.93 -2.97 3.62
CA ILE A 171 -46.89 -3.46 4.61
C ILE A 171 -48.24 -3.69 3.94
N GLY A 172 -48.79 -4.89 4.12
CA GLY A 172 -50.04 -5.33 3.49
C GLY A 172 -49.86 -6.15 2.20
N GLY A 173 -48.63 -6.48 1.80
CA GLY A 173 -48.34 -7.40 0.67
C GLY A 173 -47.48 -6.77 -0.43
N VAL A 174 -47.76 -7.10 -1.70
CA VAL A 174 -47.06 -6.55 -2.89
C VAL A 174 -47.48 -5.09 -3.12
N GLY A 175 -46.56 -4.20 -3.48
CA GLY A 175 -46.83 -2.77 -3.53
C GLY A 175 -46.10 -1.97 -4.61
N ALA A 176 -46.43 -0.68 -4.74
CA ALA A 176 -45.95 0.18 -5.82
C ALA A 176 -44.41 0.35 -5.87
N PHE A 177 -43.70 0.08 -4.76
CA PHE A 177 -42.23 0.09 -4.76
C PHE A 177 -41.63 -1.04 -5.63
N ASP A 178 -42.37 -2.14 -5.85
CA ASP A 178 -41.86 -3.32 -6.58
C ASP A 178 -41.54 -3.02 -8.05
N SER A 179 -42.21 -2.03 -8.65
CA SER A 179 -41.95 -1.57 -10.01
C SER A 179 -40.93 -0.43 -10.11
N ASN A 180 -40.46 0.11 -8.98
CA ASN A 180 -39.62 1.30 -8.98
C ASN A 180 -38.13 0.93 -9.16
N PRO A 181 -37.48 1.40 -10.25
CA PRO A 181 -36.12 0.97 -10.58
C PRO A 181 -35.04 1.53 -9.66
N ALA A 182 -35.37 2.42 -8.71
CA ALA A 182 -34.41 2.92 -7.73
C ALA A 182 -34.15 1.94 -6.58
N PHE A 183 -35.11 1.05 -6.30
CA PHE A 183 -34.98 0.07 -5.23
C PHE A 183 -34.11 -1.09 -5.67
N THR A 184 -33.10 -1.40 -4.87
CA THR A 184 -32.25 -2.59 -5.05
C THR A 184 -33.05 -3.87 -4.78
N PHE A 185 -33.99 -3.80 -3.83
CA PHE A 185 -34.83 -4.93 -3.45
C PHE A 185 -36.09 -4.45 -2.74
N THR A 186 -37.19 -5.15 -2.95
CA THR A 186 -38.45 -4.93 -2.25
C THR A 186 -39.02 -6.26 -1.75
N THR A 187 -39.79 -6.20 -0.67
CA THR A 187 -40.45 -7.36 -0.07
C THR A 187 -41.77 -6.92 0.56
N GLY A 188 -42.71 -7.84 0.77
CA GLY A 188 -44.00 -7.54 1.38
C GLY A 188 -44.20 -8.30 2.68
N ALA A 189 -44.89 -7.68 3.62
CA ALA A 189 -45.25 -8.28 4.90
C ALA A 189 -46.72 -8.00 5.24
N SER A 190 -47.52 -9.06 5.40
CA SER A 190 -48.93 -8.97 5.80
C SER A 190 -49.20 -9.43 7.25
N ASP A 191 -48.27 -10.19 7.85
CA ASP A 191 -48.35 -10.67 9.24
C ASP A 191 -46.96 -10.71 9.91
N SER A 192 -46.90 -11.17 11.17
CA SER A 192 -45.66 -11.22 11.95
C SER A 192 -44.61 -12.17 11.36
N GLU A 193 -45.03 -13.25 10.70
CA GLU A 193 -44.12 -14.21 10.07
C GLU A 193 -43.51 -13.59 8.81
N GLU A 194 -44.35 -13.08 7.90
CA GLU A 194 -43.88 -12.39 6.70
C GLU A 194 -43.03 -11.17 7.06
N LEU A 195 -43.36 -10.48 8.15
CA LEU A 195 -42.55 -9.39 8.68
C LEU A 195 -41.14 -9.86 9.04
N THR A 196 -41.00 -10.88 9.89
CA THR A 196 -39.68 -11.42 10.24
C THR A 196 -38.90 -11.87 9.00
N LYS A 197 -39.59 -12.47 8.03
CA LYS A 197 -39.00 -12.87 6.76
C LYS A 197 -38.52 -11.69 5.93
N SER A 198 -39.32 -10.64 5.79
CA SER A 198 -38.97 -9.42 5.05
C SER A 198 -37.78 -8.70 5.67
N VAL A 199 -37.74 -8.58 6.99
CA VAL A 199 -36.62 -7.96 7.70
C VAL A 199 -35.36 -8.78 7.52
N ALA A 200 -35.47 -10.09 7.69
CA ALA A 200 -34.33 -10.98 7.50
C ALA A 200 -33.78 -10.84 6.08
N LEU A 201 -34.64 -10.82 5.06
CA LEU A 201 -34.23 -10.63 3.66
C LEU A 201 -33.52 -9.29 3.44
N VAL A 202 -34.05 -8.19 3.99
CA VAL A 202 -33.43 -6.86 3.86
C VAL A 202 -32.09 -6.81 4.58
N TYR A 203 -32.08 -7.18 5.86
CA TYR A 203 -30.90 -7.06 6.71
C TYR A 203 -29.79 -8.02 6.29
N GLN A 204 -30.14 -9.26 5.94
CA GLN A 204 -29.16 -10.21 5.41
C GLN A 204 -28.52 -9.72 4.13
N LYS A 205 -29.29 -9.23 3.16
CA LYS A 205 -28.72 -8.63 1.96
C LYS A 205 -27.81 -7.44 2.27
N PHE A 206 -28.16 -6.65 3.28
CA PHE A 206 -27.34 -5.52 3.72
C PHE A 206 -25.99 -5.95 4.34
N ILE A 207 -25.98 -7.00 5.16
CA ILE A 207 -24.73 -7.57 5.73
C ILE A 207 -24.02 -8.54 4.77
N GLY A 208 -24.59 -8.77 3.59
CA GLY A 208 -24.08 -9.69 2.59
C GLY A 208 -24.33 -11.17 2.92
N ALA A 209 -25.31 -11.52 3.74
CA ALA A 209 -25.72 -12.91 3.94
C ALA A 209 -26.70 -13.36 2.84
N ARG A 210 -26.60 -14.62 2.40
CA ARG A 210 -27.45 -15.19 1.33
C ARG A 210 -28.61 -16.03 1.83
N GLN A 211 -28.42 -16.75 2.93
CA GLN A 211 -29.40 -17.72 3.40
C GLN A 211 -30.22 -17.16 4.56
N VAL A 212 -31.46 -16.80 4.24
CA VAL A 212 -32.47 -16.44 5.24
C VAL A 212 -33.09 -17.72 5.79
N GLN A 213 -32.80 -18.02 7.06
CA GLN A 213 -33.53 -19.03 7.80
C GLN A 213 -34.59 -18.33 8.64
N THR A 214 -35.85 -18.67 8.36
CA THR A 214 -37.03 -18.12 9.02
C THR A 214 -38.04 -19.22 9.19
N GLY A 215 -38.97 -19.04 10.10
CA GLY A 215 -40.10 -19.96 10.24
C GLY A 215 -41.10 -19.51 11.28
N ARG A 216 -42.16 -20.29 11.42
CA ARG A 216 -43.08 -20.17 12.56
C ARG A 216 -42.44 -20.76 13.80
N VAL A 217 -42.71 -20.15 14.94
CA VAL A 217 -42.27 -20.67 16.24
C VAL A 217 -43.18 -21.85 16.61
N GLY A 218 -42.58 -23.03 16.72
CA GLY A 218 -43.19 -24.20 17.35
C GLY A 218 -42.95 -24.21 18.87
N LYS A 219 -42.92 -25.39 19.50
CA LYS A 219 -42.40 -25.54 20.87
C LYS A 219 -40.88 -25.35 20.94
N THR A 220 -40.21 -25.69 19.84
CA THR A 220 -38.78 -25.60 19.65
C THR A 220 -38.52 -24.84 18.35
N ILE A 221 -37.54 -23.97 18.36
CA ILE A 221 -36.99 -23.28 17.20
C ILE A 221 -35.71 -24.03 16.84
N GLU A 222 -35.65 -24.58 15.63
CA GLU A 222 -34.48 -25.32 15.14
C GLU A 222 -33.92 -24.62 13.90
N PHE A 223 -32.61 -24.44 13.86
CA PHE A 223 -31.90 -23.88 12.71
C PHE A 223 -30.47 -24.41 12.61
N GLU A 224 -29.80 -24.13 11.50
CA GLU A 224 -28.42 -24.55 11.26
C GLU A 224 -27.50 -23.34 11.15
N LEU A 225 -26.39 -23.36 11.90
CA LEU A 225 -25.33 -22.35 11.78
C LEU A 225 -24.20 -22.88 10.91
N GLY A 226 -23.74 -22.02 10.01
CA GLY A 226 -22.59 -22.31 9.16
C GLY A 226 -21.26 -22.20 9.91
N PRO A 227 -20.16 -22.65 9.29
CA PRO A 227 -18.82 -22.44 9.83
C PRO A 227 -18.41 -20.96 9.77
N LEU A 228 -17.49 -20.57 10.67
CA LEU A 228 -16.86 -19.24 10.71
C LEU A 228 -17.88 -18.08 10.77
N VAL A 229 -18.95 -18.30 11.55
CA VAL A 229 -19.89 -17.25 11.93
C VAL A 229 -19.27 -16.48 13.09
N LYS A 230 -19.21 -15.15 12.95
CA LYS A 230 -18.78 -14.25 14.00
C LYS A 230 -19.87 -14.10 15.04
N ASP A 231 -21.05 -13.71 14.59
CA ASP A 231 -22.23 -13.50 15.40
C ASP A 231 -23.45 -14.08 14.68
N ALA A 232 -24.26 -14.84 15.40
CA ALA A 232 -25.59 -15.20 14.97
C ALA A 232 -26.64 -14.53 15.86
N TYR A 233 -27.68 -13.99 15.25
CA TYR A 233 -28.80 -13.36 15.93
C TYR A 233 -30.08 -14.13 15.60
N LEU A 234 -30.64 -14.82 16.58
CA LEU A 234 -31.98 -15.38 16.50
C LEU A 234 -32.95 -14.32 17.02
N VAL A 235 -33.77 -13.77 16.13
CA VAL A 235 -34.83 -12.83 16.50
C VAL A 235 -36.17 -13.55 16.47
N VAL A 236 -36.89 -13.49 17.59
CA VAL A 236 -38.22 -14.07 17.74
C VAL A 236 -39.22 -12.95 17.95
N VAL A 237 -40.30 -12.94 17.19
CA VAL A 237 -41.36 -11.92 17.23
C VAL A 237 -42.70 -12.60 17.46
N ALA A 238 -43.52 -12.08 18.37
CA ALA A 238 -44.81 -12.67 18.69
C ALA A 238 -45.94 -11.66 18.88
N ASP A 239 -47.15 -12.09 18.50
CA ASP A 239 -48.41 -11.46 18.86
C ASP A 239 -48.81 -11.77 20.31
N GLY A 240 -48.01 -11.29 21.26
CA GLY A 240 -48.26 -11.42 22.69
C GLY A 240 -47.03 -11.11 23.53
N GLN A 241 -47.18 -11.26 24.84
CA GLN A 241 -46.05 -11.20 25.77
C GLN A 241 -45.12 -12.40 25.54
N MET A 242 -43.81 -12.15 25.56
CA MET A 242 -42.78 -13.18 25.41
C MET A 242 -41.93 -13.28 26.67
N GLU A 243 -41.72 -14.51 27.16
CA GLU A 243 -40.74 -14.79 28.20
C GLU A 243 -39.32 -14.89 27.62
N ALA A 244 -38.32 -15.09 28.49
CA ALA A 244 -36.95 -15.34 28.04
C ALA A 244 -36.86 -16.65 27.24
N LEU A 245 -36.03 -16.65 26.20
CA LEU A 245 -35.73 -17.84 25.41
C LEU A 245 -34.74 -18.72 26.19
N ALA A 246 -34.85 -20.04 26.04
CA ALA A 246 -33.94 -20.99 26.66
C ALA A 246 -33.21 -21.80 25.59
N GLY A 247 -31.90 -21.97 25.72
CA GLY A 247 -31.13 -22.88 24.86
C GLY A 247 -31.30 -24.33 25.29
N ASP A 248 -31.36 -25.25 24.32
CA ASP A 248 -31.46 -26.68 24.59
C ASP A 248 -30.13 -27.36 24.90
N GLY A 249 -30.20 -28.41 25.72
CA GLY A 249 -29.07 -29.30 25.95
C GLY A 249 -28.72 -30.06 24.67
N GLY A 250 -27.49 -29.88 24.16
CA GLY A 250 -27.03 -30.49 22.91
C GLY A 250 -26.72 -29.51 21.79
N ASN A 251 -26.93 -28.21 22.00
CA ASN A 251 -26.38 -27.19 21.11
C ASN A 251 -24.84 -27.31 21.03
N PRO A 252 -24.24 -27.08 19.85
CA PRO A 252 -22.78 -26.95 19.69
C PRO A 252 -22.17 -25.89 20.62
N GLU A 253 -20.83 -25.88 20.75
CA GLU A 253 -20.17 -24.88 21.58
C GLU A 253 -20.24 -23.48 20.94
N ALA A 254 -20.22 -22.45 21.78
CA ALA A 254 -20.05 -21.06 21.38
C ALA A 254 -19.21 -20.34 22.44
N ALA A 255 -18.53 -19.27 22.06
CA ALA A 255 -17.75 -18.47 23.00
C ALA A 255 -18.67 -17.78 24.04
N GLU A 256 -19.84 -17.32 23.59
CA GLU A 256 -20.84 -16.68 24.44
C GLU A 256 -22.24 -16.85 23.85
N ILE A 257 -23.24 -17.01 24.72
CA ILE A 257 -24.67 -17.04 24.35
C ILE A 257 -25.41 -16.05 25.24
N ASP A 258 -25.91 -14.98 24.63
CA ASP A 258 -26.74 -13.96 25.28
C ASP A 258 -28.21 -14.20 24.87
N LEU A 259 -28.98 -14.80 25.79
CA LEU A 259 -30.37 -15.22 25.56
C LEU A 259 -31.38 -14.06 25.54
N ASP A 260 -30.97 -12.87 25.93
CA ASP A 260 -31.83 -11.68 25.99
C ASP A 260 -31.06 -10.44 25.53
N HIS A 261 -30.49 -10.54 24.33
CA HIS A 261 -29.62 -9.52 23.78
C HIS A 261 -30.31 -8.17 23.72
N LYS A 262 -29.77 -7.21 24.49
CA LYS A 262 -30.29 -5.85 24.69
C LYS A 262 -31.72 -5.79 25.27
N GLY A 263 -32.22 -6.88 25.87
CA GLY A 263 -33.52 -6.97 26.57
C GLY A 263 -34.75 -7.07 25.66
N GLY A 264 -34.54 -7.10 24.33
CA GLY A 264 -35.63 -7.05 23.34
C GLY A 264 -36.50 -5.80 23.45
N GLY A 265 -37.76 -5.91 23.04
CA GLY A 265 -38.69 -4.78 23.07
C GLY A 265 -40.14 -5.18 22.88
N HIS A 266 -41.01 -4.17 22.86
CA HIS A 266 -42.43 -4.36 22.66
C HIS A 266 -43.09 -3.15 21.95
N ALA A 267 -44.20 -3.44 21.28
CA ALA A 267 -45.08 -2.44 20.69
C ALA A 267 -46.54 -2.71 21.10
N LEU A 268 -47.28 -1.65 21.45
CA LEU A 268 -48.73 -1.71 21.59
C LEU A 268 -49.36 -1.31 20.26
N GLY A 269 -49.98 -2.27 19.58
CA GLY A 269 -50.67 -2.03 18.32
C GLY A 269 -51.90 -1.13 18.49
N LEU A 270 -52.36 -0.55 17.39
CA LEU A 270 -53.62 0.20 17.33
C LEU A 270 -54.84 -0.71 17.55
N ASP A 271 -54.66 -2.02 17.41
CA ASP A 271 -55.62 -3.05 17.79
C ASP A 271 -55.65 -3.34 19.31
N GLY A 272 -54.87 -2.60 20.11
CA GLY A 272 -54.79 -2.76 21.56
C GLY A 272 -54.02 -4.00 22.02
N ARG A 273 -53.37 -4.72 21.09
CA ARG A 273 -52.58 -5.92 21.41
C ARG A 273 -51.11 -5.57 21.55
N ARG A 274 -50.49 -6.12 22.60
CA ARG A 274 -49.05 -6.05 22.82
C ARG A 274 -48.34 -7.10 21.96
N ARG A 275 -47.24 -6.70 21.34
CA ARG A 275 -46.34 -7.54 20.54
C ARG A 275 -44.94 -7.41 21.10
N ASP A 276 -44.32 -8.53 21.41
CA ASP A 276 -42.97 -8.58 21.95
C ASP A 276 -42.00 -9.16 20.92
N TYR A 277 -40.74 -8.76 21.01
CA TYR A 277 -39.63 -9.46 20.36
C TYR A 277 -38.50 -9.74 21.35
N ARG A 278 -37.75 -10.80 21.09
CA ARG A 278 -36.51 -11.16 21.79
C ARG A 278 -35.42 -11.46 20.77
N ILE A 279 -34.18 -11.20 21.16
CA ILE A 279 -33.00 -11.47 20.34
C ILE A 279 -32.08 -12.35 21.17
N VAL A 280 -31.69 -13.50 20.64
CA VAL A 280 -30.55 -14.26 21.17
C VAL A 280 -29.33 -13.92 20.32
N ARG A 281 -28.23 -13.53 20.94
CA ARG A 281 -26.93 -13.42 20.27
C ARG A 281 -26.09 -14.62 20.63
N ILE A 282 -25.53 -15.27 19.62
CA ILE A 282 -24.60 -16.40 19.76
C ILE A 282 -23.28 -15.95 19.15
N HIS A 283 -22.26 -15.77 19.99
CA HIS A 283 -20.96 -15.24 19.60
C HIS A 283 -19.97 -16.36 19.34
N HIS A 284 -19.31 -16.33 18.18
CA HIS A 284 -18.45 -17.39 17.65
C HIS A 284 -19.04 -18.81 17.82
N PRO A 285 -20.24 -19.08 17.27
CA PRO A 285 -20.83 -20.40 17.33
C PRO A 285 -20.05 -21.40 16.50
N GLU A 286 -19.95 -22.63 16.98
CA GLU A 286 -19.61 -23.78 16.16
C GLU A 286 -20.72 -24.07 15.14
N ALA A 287 -20.30 -24.54 13.96
CA ALA A 287 -21.21 -24.98 12.92
C ALA A 287 -22.03 -26.19 13.40
N GLY A 288 -23.31 -26.24 13.03
CA GLY A 288 -24.18 -27.36 13.36
C GLY A 288 -25.62 -26.96 13.58
N LYS A 289 -26.41 -27.91 14.09
CA LYS A 289 -27.83 -27.71 14.37
C LYS A 289 -28.02 -27.14 15.77
N TRP A 290 -28.76 -26.04 15.86
CA TRP A 290 -29.07 -25.32 17.09
C TRP A 290 -30.57 -25.36 17.39
N GLN A 291 -30.91 -25.44 18.68
CA GLN A 291 -32.26 -25.59 19.20
C GLN A 291 -32.50 -24.63 20.38
N PHE A 292 -33.64 -23.94 20.34
CA PHE A 292 -34.09 -23.03 21.40
C PHE A 292 -35.57 -23.27 21.74
N HIS A 293 -35.90 -23.15 23.01
CA HIS A 293 -37.24 -23.27 23.54
C HIS A 293 -37.86 -21.91 23.89
N ALA A 294 -39.17 -21.88 23.72
CA ALA A 294 -40.00 -20.71 23.85
C ALA A 294 -41.29 -21.09 24.62
N PRO A 295 -41.18 -21.32 25.95
CA PRO A 295 -42.11 -22.17 26.70
C PRO A 295 -43.58 -21.69 26.78
N GLU A 296 -43.89 -20.45 26.42
CA GLU A 296 -45.26 -19.90 26.47
C GLU A 296 -45.74 -19.25 25.17
N LEU A 297 -45.00 -19.39 24.07
CA LEU A 297 -45.35 -18.76 22.81
C LEU A 297 -46.61 -19.38 22.18
N ARG A 298 -47.63 -18.54 21.95
CA ARG A 298 -48.88 -18.91 21.25
C ARG A 298 -48.64 -19.00 19.73
N GLN A 299 -49.59 -19.59 18.99
CA GLN A 299 -49.51 -19.95 17.56
C GLN A 299 -49.21 -18.82 16.55
N ASN A 300 -49.01 -17.57 16.98
CA ASN A 300 -48.77 -16.40 16.13
C ASN A 300 -47.40 -15.78 16.45
N ALA A 301 -46.34 -16.52 16.17
CA ALA A 301 -44.98 -16.02 16.31
C ALA A 301 -44.08 -16.51 15.18
N GLY A 302 -43.23 -15.61 14.72
CA GLY A 302 -42.21 -15.86 13.70
C GLY A 302 -40.83 -15.74 14.30
N TRP A 303 -39.87 -16.45 13.70
CA TRP A 303 -38.46 -16.27 14.02
C TRP A 303 -37.64 -16.07 12.74
N MET A 304 -36.54 -15.36 12.89
CA MET A 304 -35.52 -15.22 11.87
C MET A 304 -34.13 -15.42 12.46
N LEU A 305 -33.24 -16.00 11.67
CA LEU A 305 -31.83 -16.13 11.99
C LEU A 305 -31.01 -15.24 11.07
N LEU A 306 -30.17 -14.40 11.66
CA LEU A 306 -29.18 -13.58 10.96
C LEU A 306 -27.81 -14.11 11.31
N GLN A 307 -26.98 -14.35 10.29
CA GLN A 307 -25.61 -14.83 10.48
C GLN A 307 -24.66 -13.79 9.88
N ASP A 308 -23.75 -13.27 10.71
CA ASP A 308 -22.65 -12.43 10.26
C ASP A 308 -21.38 -13.30 10.18
N SER A 309 -20.82 -13.45 8.98
CA SER A 309 -19.61 -14.25 8.79
C SER A 309 -18.36 -13.47 9.19
N ALA A 310 -17.44 -14.14 9.86
CA ALA A 310 -16.10 -13.60 10.13
C ALA A 310 -15.23 -13.56 8.86
N MET A 311 -15.64 -14.17 7.74
CA MET A 311 -14.79 -14.29 6.55
C MET A 311 -14.74 -12.99 5.74
N ALA A 312 -13.53 -12.58 5.38
CA ALA A 312 -13.29 -11.44 4.50
C ALA A 312 -12.17 -11.72 3.49
N LEU A 313 -12.12 -10.91 2.44
CA LEU A 313 -11.03 -10.91 1.46
C LEU A 313 -10.17 -9.67 1.65
N ARG A 314 -8.86 -9.80 1.52
CA ARG A 314 -7.93 -8.66 1.42
C ARG A 314 -6.91 -8.89 0.32
N LEU A 315 -6.47 -7.81 -0.31
CA LEU A 315 -5.42 -7.86 -1.32
C LEU A 315 -4.06 -8.06 -0.65
N VAL A 316 -3.30 -9.06 -1.09
CA VAL A 316 -1.92 -9.33 -0.65
C VAL A 316 -0.90 -8.94 -1.72
N SER A 317 -1.32 -8.88 -3.00
CA SER A 317 -0.50 -8.32 -4.07
C SER A 317 -0.03 -6.90 -3.75
N PRO A 318 1.10 -6.46 -4.33
CA PRO A 318 1.56 -5.08 -4.20
C PRO A 318 0.47 -4.07 -4.55
N ALA A 319 0.39 -2.95 -3.82
CA ALA A 319 -0.56 -1.86 -4.06
C ALA A 319 -0.34 -1.10 -5.39
N LYS A 320 0.51 -1.63 -6.28
CA LYS A 320 0.85 -1.06 -7.58
C LYS A 320 0.69 -2.11 -8.67
N ALA A 321 0.04 -1.72 -9.77
CA ALA A 321 -0.05 -2.51 -10.98
C ALA A 321 0.40 -1.72 -12.20
N ALA A 322 0.68 -2.44 -13.27
CA ALA A 322 1.15 -1.89 -14.53
C ALA A 322 0.01 -1.86 -15.56
N GLN A 323 -0.24 -0.70 -16.18
CA GLN A 323 -1.25 -0.57 -17.24
C GLN A 323 -0.91 -1.49 -18.43
N GLY A 324 -1.89 -2.24 -18.94
CA GLY A 324 -1.72 -3.09 -20.12
C GLY A 324 -0.93 -4.38 -19.89
N VAL A 325 -0.56 -4.70 -18.64
CA VAL A 325 0.18 -5.91 -18.29
C VAL A 325 -0.70 -6.78 -17.40
N ASN A 326 -0.82 -8.06 -17.76
CA ASN A 326 -1.45 -9.09 -16.94
C ASN A 326 -0.73 -9.19 -15.59
N THR A 327 -1.28 -8.50 -14.60
CA THR A 327 -0.73 -8.41 -13.25
C THR A 327 -1.43 -9.46 -12.39
N PRO A 328 -0.69 -10.35 -11.71
CA PRO A 328 -1.29 -11.30 -10.78
C PRO A 328 -1.86 -10.55 -9.57
N LEU A 329 -3.15 -10.73 -9.33
CA LEU A 329 -3.84 -10.27 -8.13
C LEU A 329 -3.96 -11.45 -7.17
N GLU A 330 -3.22 -11.41 -6.07
CA GLU A 330 -3.26 -12.34 -4.95
C GLU A 330 -4.18 -11.74 -3.88
N VAL A 331 -5.26 -12.45 -3.55
CA VAL A 331 -6.28 -12.07 -2.58
C VAL A 331 -6.40 -13.16 -1.53
N GLU A 332 -6.16 -12.81 -0.28
CA GLU A 332 -6.22 -13.75 0.84
C GLU A 332 -7.60 -13.75 1.48
N LEU A 333 -8.11 -14.96 1.74
CA LEU A 333 -9.23 -15.21 2.61
C LEU A 333 -8.73 -15.25 4.06
N TYR A 334 -9.32 -14.39 4.89
CA TYR A 334 -8.94 -14.28 6.29
C TYR A 334 -10.16 -14.15 7.19
N ASP A 335 -9.97 -14.50 8.45
CA ASP A 335 -10.91 -14.24 9.53
C ASP A 335 -10.72 -12.79 10.00
N GLN A 336 -11.77 -11.99 9.84
CA GLN A 336 -11.79 -10.56 10.13
C GLN A 336 -11.59 -10.24 11.61
N ASP A 337 -11.96 -11.15 12.52
CA ASP A 337 -11.84 -10.93 13.96
C ASP A 337 -10.44 -11.26 14.45
N THR A 338 -9.88 -12.37 13.97
CA THR A 338 -8.52 -12.79 14.38
C THR A 338 -7.42 -12.22 13.51
N GLY A 339 -7.75 -11.68 12.34
CA GLY A 339 -6.82 -11.23 11.31
C GLY A 339 -6.02 -12.36 10.65
N LYS A 340 -6.29 -13.61 11.01
CA LYS A 340 -5.56 -14.80 10.56
C LYS A 340 -6.09 -15.28 9.23
N ARG A 341 -5.16 -15.76 8.40
CA ARG A 341 -5.45 -16.47 7.15
C ARG A 341 -6.29 -17.70 7.41
N LEU A 342 -7.26 -17.96 6.52
CA LEU A 342 -8.04 -19.17 6.49
C LEU A 342 -7.48 -20.11 5.42
N ASN A 343 -6.67 -21.07 5.83
CA ASN A 343 -6.02 -22.03 4.92
C ASN A 343 -6.95 -23.15 4.42
N THR A 344 -8.21 -23.15 4.85
CA THR A 344 -9.18 -24.18 4.43
C THR A 344 -10.50 -23.47 4.17
N PRO A 345 -10.72 -23.01 2.93
CA PRO A 345 -11.95 -22.31 2.60
C PRO A 345 -13.16 -23.25 2.74
N PRO A 346 -14.33 -22.74 3.17
CA PRO A 346 -15.55 -23.54 3.20
C PRO A 346 -15.91 -24.04 1.80
N GLU A 347 -16.57 -25.20 1.73
CA GLU A 347 -17.04 -25.76 0.46
C GLU A 347 -18.01 -24.79 -0.25
N GLY A 348 -17.87 -24.67 -1.57
CA GLY A 348 -18.73 -23.80 -2.40
C GLY A 348 -18.41 -22.31 -2.30
N LEU A 349 -17.31 -21.91 -1.66
CA LEU A 349 -16.82 -20.54 -1.67
C LEU A 349 -16.32 -20.15 -3.08
N GLN A 350 -16.76 -19.01 -3.58
CA GLN A 350 -16.37 -18.41 -4.84
C GLN A 350 -15.85 -17.01 -4.56
N ALA A 351 -14.59 -16.75 -4.91
CA ALA A 351 -14.01 -15.42 -4.87
C ALA A 351 -13.93 -14.83 -6.29
N SER A 352 -14.19 -13.54 -6.41
CA SER A 352 -14.04 -12.81 -7.66
C SER A 352 -13.60 -11.38 -7.40
N VAL A 353 -13.03 -10.76 -8.40
CA VAL A 353 -12.62 -9.36 -8.40
C VAL A 353 -13.38 -8.62 -9.51
N GLU A 354 -13.92 -7.45 -9.20
CA GLU A 354 -14.56 -6.55 -10.14
C GLU A 354 -13.60 -5.40 -10.43
N LEU A 355 -13.15 -5.33 -11.68
CA LEU A 355 -12.16 -4.36 -12.17
C LEU A 355 -12.70 -3.73 -13.44
N GLU A 356 -12.81 -2.40 -13.49
CA GLU A 356 -13.24 -1.66 -14.68
C GLU A 356 -14.56 -2.19 -15.29
N GLY A 357 -15.48 -2.66 -14.43
CA GLY A 357 -16.76 -3.27 -14.82
C GLY A 357 -16.67 -4.74 -15.27
N GLN A 358 -15.49 -5.36 -15.25
CA GLN A 358 -15.29 -6.78 -15.54
C GLN A 358 -15.21 -7.59 -14.25
N LYS A 359 -15.98 -8.67 -14.15
CA LYS A 359 -15.91 -9.64 -13.04
C LYS A 359 -14.95 -10.77 -13.43
N LEU A 360 -13.79 -10.84 -12.79
CA LEU A 360 -12.79 -11.89 -12.94
C LEU A 360 -12.88 -12.88 -11.79
N ALA A 361 -12.92 -14.18 -12.08
CA ALA A 361 -12.91 -15.21 -11.05
C ALA A 361 -11.50 -15.34 -10.44
N LEU A 362 -11.44 -15.44 -9.12
CA LEU A 362 -10.21 -15.74 -8.38
C LEU A 362 -10.17 -17.25 -8.08
N ARG A 363 -9.00 -17.87 -8.17
CA ARG A 363 -8.81 -19.33 -8.01
C ARG A 363 -7.70 -19.65 -7.01
N ASP A 364 -7.91 -20.71 -6.24
CA ASP A 364 -6.96 -21.26 -5.25
C ASP A 364 -6.67 -22.73 -5.64
N ASP A 365 -6.20 -22.92 -6.86
CA ASP A 365 -6.05 -24.23 -7.54
C ASP A 365 -4.60 -24.56 -7.94
N GLY A 366 -3.63 -23.73 -7.54
CA GLY A 366 -2.21 -23.85 -7.89
C GLY A 366 -1.89 -23.53 -9.35
N GLN A 367 -2.82 -22.90 -10.10
CA GLN A 367 -2.64 -22.50 -11.49
C GLN A 367 -2.75 -20.99 -11.68
N GLY A 368 -2.35 -20.50 -12.86
CA GLY A 368 -2.63 -19.11 -13.27
C GLY A 368 -1.96 -18.01 -12.44
N GLY A 369 -0.91 -18.33 -11.69
CA GLY A 369 -0.23 -17.41 -10.76
C GLY A 369 -0.42 -17.79 -9.29
N ASP A 370 -1.33 -18.71 -8.99
CA ASP A 370 -1.44 -19.30 -7.66
C ASP A 370 -0.22 -20.18 -7.36
N ARG A 371 0.41 -19.95 -6.22
CA ARG A 371 1.64 -20.64 -5.81
C ARG A 371 1.34 -21.98 -5.16
N LEU A 372 0.21 -22.12 -4.47
CA LEU A 372 -0.13 -23.32 -3.70
C LEU A 372 -1.64 -23.50 -3.62
N ALA A 373 -2.16 -24.57 -4.20
CA ALA A 373 -3.58 -24.88 -4.17
C ALA A 373 -4.13 -25.10 -2.75
N ASN A 374 -5.34 -24.59 -2.49
CA ASN A 374 -6.08 -24.65 -1.24
C ASN A 374 -5.33 -24.05 -0.05
N ASP A 375 -4.57 -22.99 -0.29
CA ASP A 375 -3.87 -22.29 0.78
C ASP A 375 -4.65 -21.07 1.29
N GLY A 376 -5.79 -20.74 0.69
CA GLY A 376 -6.62 -19.58 1.02
C GLY A 376 -6.15 -18.27 0.39
N VAL A 377 -5.17 -18.30 -0.53
CA VAL A 377 -4.81 -17.17 -1.39
C VAL A 377 -5.33 -17.44 -2.79
N TYR A 378 -6.36 -16.68 -3.14
CA TYR A 378 -6.96 -16.75 -4.45
C TYR A 378 -6.24 -15.82 -5.41
N THR A 379 -5.93 -16.31 -6.61
CA THR A 379 -5.25 -15.54 -7.64
C THR A 379 -6.07 -15.37 -8.92
N THR A 380 -5.81 -14.29 -9.64
CA THR A 380 -6.25 -14.09 -11.03
C THR A 380 -5.28 -13.17 -11.75
N LEU A 381 -5.31 -13.18 -13.08
CA LEU A 381 -4.55 -12.23 -13.91
C LEU A 381 -5.47 -11.07 -14.30
N ALA A 382 -5.09 -9.85 -13.95
CA ALA A 382 -5.83 -8.64 -14.26
C ALA A 382 -5.06 -7.74 -15.23
N ASP A 383 -5.74 -7.23 -16.24
CA ASP A 383 -5.21 -6.26 -17.20
C ASP A 383 -5.90 -4.91 -16.98
N PHE A 384 -5.14 -3.92 -16.50
CA PHE A 384 -5.64 -2.59 -16.18
C PHE A 384 -5.60 -1.69 -17.42
N LYS A 385 -6.75 -1.18 -17.87
CA LYS A 385 -6.81 -0.28 -19.04
C LYS A 385 -6.57 1.17 -18.67
N GLN A 386 -6.82 1.58 -17.42
CA GLN A 386 -6.71 2.96 -16.97
C GLN A 386 -5.56 3.18 -15.98
N VAL A 387 -4.85 4.30 -16.12
CA VAL A 387 -3.77 4.74 -15.22
C VAL A 387 -4.35 5.53 -14.05
N GLY A 388 -3.71 5.45 -12.89
CA GLY A 388 -4.06 6.19 -11.69
C GLY A 388 -4.61 5.29 -10.58
N PRO A 389 -5.11 5.87 -9.48
CA PRO A 389 -5.81 5.13 -8.44
C PRO A 389 -7.05 4.46 -9.02
N GLN A 390 -7.07 3.13 -8.97
CA GLN A 390 -8.18 2.29 -9.36
C GLN A 390 -8.79 1.67 -8.11
N ARG A 391 -10.11 1.73 -7.99
CA ARG A 391 -10.86 1.07 -6.92
C ARG A 391 -11.30 -0.29 -7.42
N ILE A 392 -10.77 -1.33 -6.81
CA ILE A 392 -11.01 -2.73 -7.17
C ILE A 392 -12.06 -3.28 -6.21
N GLY A 393 -13.15 -3.85 -6.74
CA GLY A 393 -14.13 -4.56 -5.93
C GLY A 393 -13.71 -6.00 -5.67
N LEU A 394 -13.64 -6.45 -4.43
CA LEU A 394 -13.48 -7.87 -4.10
C LEU A 394 -14.84 -8.42 -3.70
N ASN A 395 -15.22 -9.55 -4.28
CA ASN A 395 -16.51 -10.18 -4.06
C ASN A 395 -16.33 -11.63 -3.62
N LEU A 396 -16.82 -11.94 -2.42
CA LEU A 396 -16.79 -13.25 -1.79
C LEU A 396 -18.21 -13.81 -1.72
N GLN A 397 -18.46 -14.92 -2.41
CA GLN A 397 -19.77 -15.55 -2.52
C GLN A 397 -19.71 -16.99 -2.01
N SER A 398 -20.73 -17.44 -1.30
CA SER A 398 -20.96 -18.82 -0.91
C SER A 398 -22.46 -19.08 -0.81
N ALA A 399 -22.87 -20.24 -0.27
CA ALA A 399 -24.27 -20.47 0.08
C ALA A 399 -24.75 -19.52 1.20
N LEU A 400 -23.83 -19.09 2.09
CA LEU A 400 -24.12 -18.31 3.29
C LEU A 400 -23.78 -16.82 3.12
N LEU A 401 -22.87 -16.48 2.22
CA LEU A 401 -22.25 -15.15 2.13
C LEU A 401 -22.27 -14.63 0.67
N ASP A 402 -22.36 -13.31 0.52
CA ASP A 402 -22.23 -12.50 -0.69
C ASP A 402 -21.72 -11.13 -0.23
N ARG A 403 -20.43 -11.08 0.11
CA ARG A 403 -19.77 -9.93 0.70
C ARG A 403 -18.94 -9.22 -0.35
N ARG A 404 -19.12 -7.91 -0.45
CA ARG A 404 -18.30 -7.04 -1.30
C ARG A 404 -17.42 -6.15 -0.43
N SER A 405 -16.15 -6.05 -0.79
CA SER A 405 -15.20 -5.09 -0.23
C SER A 405 -14.51 -4.36 -1.36
N HIS A 406 -13.78 -3.28 -1.05
CA HIS A 406 -13.04 -2.54 -2.06
C HIS A 406 -11.62 -2.30 -1.57
N VAL A 407 -10.68 -2.34 -2.50
CA VAL A 407 -9.27 -2.02 -2.25
C VAL A 407 -8.81 -1.04 -3.32
N ASP A 408 -8.02 -0.05 -2.91
CA ASP A 408 -7.42 0.89 -3.84
C ASP A 408 -6.07 0.35 -4.32
N MET A 409 -5.82 0.47 -5.62
CA MET A 409 -4.56 0.10 -6.25
C MET A 409 -4.09 1.23 -7.15
N LEU A 410 -2.80 1.54 -7.12
CA LEU A 410 -2.23 2.53 -8.01
C LEU A 410 -1.77 1.85 -9.31
N VAL A 411 -2.43 2.15 -10.42
CA VAL A 411 -2.00 1.70 -11.73
C VAL A 411 -1.04 2.72 -12.32
N GLU A 412 0.18 2.31 -12.62
CA GLU A 412 1.21 3.15 -13.24
C GLU A 412 1.38 2.78 -14.72
N LYS A 413 1.83 3.75 -15.54
CA LYS A 413 2.27 3.45 -16.90
C LYS A 413 3.55 2.61 -16.85
N VAL A 414 3.62 1.61 -17.70
CA VAL A 414 4.77 0.72 -17.86
C VAL A 414 5.88 1.42 -18.63
N GLY A 415 7.09 1.42 -18.08
CA GLY A 415 8.33 1.69 -18.83
C GLY A 415 8.75 0.45 -19.63
N TRP A 416 9.44 0.57 -20.76
CA TRP A 416 9.95 -0.59 -21.51
C TRP A 416 11.49 -0.57 -21.62
N ILE A 417 12.15 -1.71 -21.41
CA ILE A 417 13.57 -1.94 -21.70
C ILE A 417 13.65 -2.78 -22.98
N LEU A 418 14.34 -2.29 -23.99
CA LEU A 418 14.64 -3.09 -25.18
C LEU A 418 15.75 -4.11 -24.88
N GLN A 419 15.69 -5.27 -25.51
CA GLN A 419 16.77 -6.26 -25.59
C GLN A 419 16.85 -6.69 -27.05
N ALA A 420 18.04 -7.00 -27.55
CA ALA A 420 18.23 -7.42 -28.93
C ALA A 420 19.06 -8.69 -28.97
N ASP A 421 18.75 -9.58 -29.90
CA ASP A 421 19.53 -10.80 -30.09
C ASP A 421 20.86 -10.45 -30.76
N ALA A 422 21.93 -11.09 -30.29
CA ALA A 422 23.24 -10.98 -30.92
C ALA A 422 23.19 -11.65 -32.29
N LEU A 423 23.45 -10.87 -33.35
CA LEU A 423 23.57 -11.40 -34.69
C LEU A 423 25.04 -11.78 -34.90
N GLY A 424 25.27 -13.05 -35.20
CA GLY A 424 26.60 -13.54 -35.56
C GLY A 424 27.07 -13.02 -36.92
N SER A 425 27.72 -13.87 -37.69
CA SER A 425 28.05 -13.58 -39.09
C SER A 425 26.85 -13.79 -40.01
N VAL A 426 26.52 -12.81 -40.85
CA VAL A 426 25.37 -12.82 -41.77
C VAL A 426 25.82 -12.58 -43.20
N GLU A 427 25.07 -13.03 -44.20
CA GLU A 427 25.54 -12.99 -45.60
C GLU A 427 25.10 -11.72 -46.35
N VAL A 428 26.00 -11.14 -47.19
CA VAL A 428 25.68 -10.05 -48.12
C VAL A 428 24.57 -10.48 -49.07
N ASP A 429 23.66 -9.57 -49.38
CA ASP A 429 22.50 -9.76 -50.26
C ASP A 429 21.47 -10.78 -49.76
N THR A 430 21.66 -11.32 -48.55
CA THR A 430 20.69 -12.22 -47.90
C THR A 430 19.91 -11.45 -46.84
N PRO A 431 18.56 -11.44 -46.90
CA PRO A 431 17.75 -10.82 -45.87
C PRO A 431 18.00 -11.48 -44.50
N VAL A 432 18.38 -10.67 -43.51
CA VAL A 432 18.58 -11.08 -42.12
C VAL A 432 17.42 -10.58 -41.30
N SER A 433 16.83 -11.44 -40.48
CA SER A 433 15.83 -11.03 -39.50
C SER A 433 16.53 -10.41 -38.29
N LEU A 434 16.26 -9.13 -38.04
CA LEU A 434 16.61 -8.47 -36.78
C LEU A 434 15.48 -8.74 -35.78
N HIS A 435 15.85 -9.07 -34.54
CA HIS A 435 14.89 -9.30 -33.46
C HIS A 435 15.22 -8.37 -32.28
N ALA A 436 14.20 -7.67 -31.80
CA ALA A 436 14.25 -6.91 -30.56
C ALA A 436 13.06 -7.26 -29.67
N GLN A 437 13.30 -7.54 -28.40
CA GLN A 437 12.27 -7.81 -27.41
C GLN A 437 12.18 -6.64 -26.43
N ALA A 438 11.01 -6.03 -26.29
CA ALA A 438 10.76 -5.07 -25.23
C ALA A 438 10.28 -5.80 -23.96
N ARG A 439 10.92 -5.54 -22.82
CA ARG A 439 10.51 -6.04 -21.50
C ARG A 439 9.99 -4.90 -20.64
N PRO A 440 8.87 -5.06 -19.92
CA PRO A 440 8.39 -4.02 -19.02
C PRO A 440 9.40 -3.77 -17.89
N THR A 441 9.63 -2.51 -17.54
CA THR A 441 10.39 -2.10 -16.35
C THR A 441 9.47 -2.16 -15.13
N PRO A 442 9.99 -2.43 -13.92
CA PRO A 442 9.21 -2.30 -12.69
C PRO A 442 8.59 -0.90 -12.54
N PRO A 443 7.43 -0.77 -11.88
CA PRO A 443 6.72 0.50 -11.70
C PRO A 443 7.63 1.60 -11.09
N GLY A 444 7.65 2.78 -11.71
CA GLY A 444 8.46 3.93 -11.27
C GLY A 444 9.22 4.70 -12.37
N GLN A 445 9.18 4.26 -13.63
CA GLN A 445 9.80 4.98 -14.76
C GLN A 445 8.74 5.30 -15.83
N THR A 446 8.54 6.58 -16.13
CA THR A 446 7.57 7.04 -17.13
C THR A 446 7.99 6.61 -18.54
N SER A 447 7.14 5.90 -19.29
CA SER A 447 7.24 5.91 -20.74
C SER A 447 5.91 5.71 -21.48
N VAL A 448 5.98 5.93 -22.78
CA VAL A 448 4.92 5.86 -23.81
C VAL A 448 4.96 4.46 -24.46
N SER A 449 3.89 4.03 -25.13
CA SER A 449 3.85 2.79 -25.91
C SER A 449 4.89 2.80 -27.04
N LEU A 450 5.63 1.72 -27.22
CA LEU A 450 6.49 1.52 -28.40
C LEU A 450 5.63 1.10 -29.60
N GLU A 451 5.54 1.95 -30.63
CA GLU A 451 4.88 1.58 -31.89
C GLU A 451 5.77 0.71 -32.77
N ALA A 452 7.08 0.97 -32.77
CA ALA A 452 8.06 0.24 -33.56
C ALA A 452 9.47 0.45 -32.98
N VAL A 453 10.42 -0.34 -33.45
CA VAL A 453 11.85 -0.14 -33.22
C VAL A 453 12.52 0.12 -34.57
N GLU A 454 13.36 1.13 -34.70
CA GLU A 454 14.15 1.37 -35.91
C GLU A 454 15.60 0.97 -35.69
N ALA A 455 16.17 0.24 -36.65
CA ALA A 455 17.59 -0.09 -36.66
C ALA A 455 18.37 0.94 -37.48
N PHE A 456 19.40 1.53 -36.88
CA PHE A 456 20.26 2.53 -37.49
C PHE A 456 21.67 1.99 -37.71
N TYR A 457 22.32 2.46 -38.77
CA TYR A 457 23.77 2.37 -38.92
C TYR A 457 24.27 3.70 -39.46
N ASP A 458 25.25 4.28 -38.76
CA ASP A 458 25.83 5.59 -39.10
C ASP A 458 24.75 6.69 -39.29
N GLY A 459 23.76 6.72 -38.39
CA GLY A 459 22.66 7.68 -38.41
C GLY A 459 21.59 7.45 -39.49
N THR A 460 21.71 6.42 -40.33
CA THR A 460 20.71 6.07 -41.37
C THR A 460 19.82 4.93 -40.90
N VAL A 461 18.49 5.08 -41.02
CA VAL A 461 17.53 3.99 -40.76
C VAL A 461 17.71 2.90 -41.81
N LEU A 462 18.08 1.71 -41.37
CA LEU A 462 18.24 0.54 -42.23
C LEU A 462 16.93 -0.20 -42.43
N THR A 463 16.16 -0.39 -41.35
CA THR A 463 14.87 -1.06 -41.37
C THR A 463 14.05 -0.68 -40.13
N ARG A 464 12.73 -0.84 -40.23
CA ARG A 464 11.77 -0.63 -39.14
C ARG A 464 11.22 -1.99 -38.72
N LEU A 465 11.41 -2.33 -37.45
CA LEU A 465 10.94 -3.55 -36.82
C LEU A 465 9.53 -3.32 -36.26
N GLY A 466 8.58 -4.14 -36.71
CA GLY A 466 7.18 -4.11 -36.28
C GLY A 466 6.85 -5.25 -35.32
N ASP A 467 5.90 -5.01 -34.42
CA ASP A 467 5.21 -6.00 -33.57
C ASP A 467 3.79 -6.22 -34.15
N ASP A 468 3.75 -6.57 -35.44
CA ASP A 468 2.54 -6.62 -36.26
C ASP A 468 2.18 -8.04 -36.73
N GLY A 469 2.90 -9.07 -36.27
CA GLY A 469 2.75 -10.45 -36.73
C GLY A 469 3.24 -10.69 -38.17
N GLY A 470 3.98 -9.74 -38.75
CA GLY A 470 4.62 -9.82 -40.06
C GLY A 470 6.15 -9.96 -39.96
N ASN A 471 6.82 -10.19 -41.10
CA ASN A 471 8.30 -10.18 -41.22
C ASN A 471 9.10 -11.04 -40.22
N GLY A 472 8.51 -12.13 -39.72
CA GLY A 472 9.18 -13.08 -38.82
C GLY A 472 8.72 -12.99 -37.36
N ASP A 473 7.93 -11.97 -37.02
CA ASP A 473 7.14 -11.92 -35.80
C ASP A 473 6.00 -12.93 -35.93
N LYS A 474 5.87 -13.82 -34.95
CA LYS A 474 4.88 -14.89 -34.97
C LYS A 474 3.54 -14.44 -34.40
N GLN A 475 3.50 -13.34 -33.64
CA GLN A 475 2.30 -12.94 -32.91
C GLN A 475 2.33 -11.45 -32.56
N ALA A 476 1.51 -10.66 -33.28
CA ALA A 476 1.32 -9.25 -32.97
C ALA A 476 0.94 -9.02 -31.49
N GLY A 477 1.61 -8.08 -30.84
CA GLY A 477 1.42 -7.69 -29.45
C GLY A 477 2.18 -8.54 -28.43
N ASP A 478 3.11 -9.40 -28.86
CA ASP A 478 3.99 -10.16 -27.94
C ASP A 478 5.24 -9.36 -27.52
N HIS A 479 5.35 -8.11 -28.00
CA HIS A 479 6.46 -7.19 -27.77
C HIS A 479 7.80 -7.68 -28.33
N ARG A 480 7.77 -8.55 -29.34
CA ARG A 480 8.92 -8.91 -30.19
C ARG A 480 8.81 -8.20 -31.53
N TYR A 481 9.63 -7.18 -31.68
CA TYR A 481 9.75 -6.43 -32.91
C TYR A 481 10.68 -7.18 -33.86
N THR A 482 10.19 -7.44 -35.07
CA THR A 482 11.00 -8.08 -36.12
C THR A 482 11.04 -7.23 -37.39
N GLY A 483 12.17 -7.26 -38.08
CA GLY A 483 12.34 -6.57 -39.35
C GLY A 483 13.45 -7.20 -40.17
N LEU A 484 13.32 -7.13 -41.49
CA LEU A 484 14.34 -7.65 -42.40
C LEU A 484 15.34 -6.54 -42.74
N TRP A 485 16.62 -6.87 -42.66
CA TRP A 485 17.72 -6.05 -43.16
C TRP A 485 18.57 -6.88 -44.12
N THR A 486 18.78 -6.37 -45.34
CA THR A 486 19.63 -7.01 -46.34
C THR A 486 20.93 -6.22 -46.47
N PRO A 487 22.03 -6.67 -45.85
CA PRO A 487 23.29 -5.94 -45.94
C PRO A 487 23.85 -6.02 -47.37
N GLN A 488 24.24 -4.87 -47.91
CA GLN A 488 24.73 -4.75 -49.30
C GLN A 488 26.26 -4.77 -49.42
N LYS A 489 26.98 -4.80 -48.29
CA LYS A 489 28.45 -4.78 -48.25
C LYS A 489 28.96 -5.66 -47.11
N THR A 490 30.15 -6.23 -47.29
CA THR A 490 30.87 -6.96 -46.23
C THR A 490 31.49 -5.98 -45.23
N GLY A 491 31.62 -6.41 -43.96
CA GLY A 491 32.24 -5.60 -42.91
C GLY A 491 31.66 -5.86 -41.51
N ASP A 492 32.25 -5.21 -40.51
CA ASP A 492 31.72 -5.19 -39.14
C ASP A 492 30.80 -3.97 -38.97
N TYR A 493 29.55 -4.22 -38.60
CA TYR A 493 28.49 -3.23 -38.41
C TYR A 493 28.16 -3.11 -36.92
N SER A 494 27.81 -1.90 -36.49
CA SER A 494 27.31 -1.62 -35.14
C SER A 494 25.94 -0.98 -35.28
N LEU A 495 24.89 -1.81 -35.20
CA LEU A 495 23.52 -1.38 -35.42
C LEU A 495 22.96 -0.76 -34.14
N GLU A 496 22.44 0.45 -34.20
CA GLU A 496 21.80 1.13 -33.07
C GLU A 496 20.28 0.99 -33.19
N LEU A 497 19.63 0.31 -32.23
CA LEU A 497 18.18 0.14 -32.19
C LEU A 497 17.56 1.25 -31.34
N ARG A 498 16.60 1.99 -31.90
CA ARG A 498 15.88 3.08 -31.23
C ARG A 498 14.37 2.87 -31.24
N PRO A 499 13.64 3.19 -30.16
CA PRO A 499 12.18 3.20 -30.18
C PRO A 499 11.64 4.31 -31.10
N VAL A 500 10.54 4.05 -31.80
CA VAL A 500 9.74 5.05 -32.51
C VAL A 500 8.50 5.35 -31.68
N GLY A 501 8.33 6.60 -31.22
CA GLY A 501 7.17 7.00 -30.40
C GLY A 501 7.39 7.99 -29.24
N GLY A 502 8.55 8.67 -29.13
CA GLY A 502 8.72 9.80 -28.20
C GLY A 502 9.01 9.46 -26.72
N GLY A 503 9.52 8.26 -26.42
CA GLY A 503 9.97 7.86 -25.08
C GLY A 503 11.49 7.89 -24.91
N SER A 504 11.95 8.25 -23.71
CA SER A 504 13.37 8.19 -23.30
C SER A 504 13.76 6.74 -22.94
N THR A 505 13.96 5.87 -23.93
CA THR A 505 14.75 4.65 -23.70
C THR A 505 16.11 4.82 -24.36
N GLN A 506 17.18 4.42 -23.65
CA GLN A 506 18.53 4.50 -24.21
C GLN A 506 18.63 3.59 -25.43
N PRO A 507 19.24 4.05 -26.54
CA PRO A 507 19.50 3.21 -27.70
C PRO A 507 20.35 1.99 -27.31
N ILE A 508 20.15 0.88 -28.00
CA ILE A 508 20.94 -0.34 -27.78
C ILE A 508 21.76 -0.64 -29.03
N THR A 509 23.03 -0.94 -28.84
CA THR A 509 23.96 -1.23 -29.92
C THR A 509 24.17 -2.73 -30.08
N VAL A 510 23.99 -3.25 -31.30
CA VAL A 510 24.15 -4.66 -31.68
C VAL A 510 25.28 -4.79 -32.70
N PRO A 511 26.38 -5.50 -32.38
CA PRO A 511 27.43 -5.78 -33.36
C PRO A 511 26.98 -6.88 -34.35
N VAL A 512 27.28 -6.72 -35.64
CA VAL A 512 26.96 -7.69 -36.71
C VAL A 512 28.11 -7.79 -37.71
N LYS A 513 28.51 -9.00 -38.11
CA LYS A 513 29.57 -9.21 -39.10
C LYS A 513 29.00 -9.72 -40.43
N VAL A 514 29.26 -9.05 -41.56
CA VAL A 514 28.68 -9.45 -42.85
C VAL A 514 29.71 -10.13 -43.78
N VAL A 515 29.40 -11.34 -44.28
CA VAL A 515 30.23 -12.27 -45.07
C VAL A 515 29.55 -12.69 -46.40
N ARG A 516 30.15 -13.50 -47.29
CA ARG A 516 29.51 -13.99 -48.56
C ARG A 516 29.80 -15.50 -48.72
N SER A 517 28.83 -16.33 -49.10
CA SER A 517 28.96 -17.81 -49.24
C SER A 517 28.52 -18.32 -50.64
N LEU A 518 28.96 -19.51 -51.07
CA LEU A 518 28.83 -20.03 -52.47
C LEU A 518 28.55 -21.56 -52.51
N ARG A 519 27.46 -22.03 -53.18
CA ARG A 519 27.05 -23.46 -53.34
C ARG A 519 27.22 -24.00 -54.77
N PHE A 520 27.55 -25.29 -54.96
CA PHE A 520 27.62 -25.98 -56.28
C PHE A 520 26.98 -27.38 -56.27
N GLY A 521 25.78 -27.53 -56.84
CA GLY A 521 24.97 -28.74 -56.65
C GLY A 521 24.43 -28.81 -55.21
N ASP A 522 24.36 -30.01 -54.62
CA ASP A 522 24.03 -30.20 -53.19
C ASP A 522 25.25 -30.13 -52.26
N ALA A 523 26.46 -29.91 -52.80
CA ALA A 523 27.70 -29.81 -52.04
C ALA A 523 28.23 -28.36 -52.00
N ASN A 524 28.67 -27.90 -50.83
CA ASN A 524 29.46 -26.67 -50.72
C ASN A 524 30.93 -27.04 -50.94
N LEU A 525 31.55 -26.63 -52.04
CA LEU A 525 32.94 -27.02 -52.33
C LEU A 525 33.94 -26.02 -51.74
N ALA A 526 34.92 -26.51 -50.98
CA ALA A 526 36.00 -25.71 -50.42
C ALA A 526 37.38 -26.37 -50.67
N LEU A 527 38.43 -25.53 -50.69
CA LEU A 527 39.82 -25.98 -50.71
C LEU A 527 40.38 -25.88 -49.31
N ARG A 528 41.12 -26.89 -48.86
CA ARG A 528 41.87 -26.87 -47.60
C ARG A 528 43.35 -27.10 -47.87
N LEU A 529 44.19 -26.24 -47.28
CA LEU A 529 45.64 -26.46 -47.27
C LEU A 529 45.97 -27.55 -46.24
N LEU A 530 46.72 -28.57 -46.64
CA LEU A 530 47.22 -29.57 -45.70
C LEU A 530 48.50 -29.01 -45.03
N PRO A 531 48.64 -29.13 -43.69
CA PRO A 531 49.77 -28.55 -42.98
C PRO A 531 51.09 -29.23 -43.42
N PRO A 532 52.13 -28.47 -43.80
CA PRO A 532 53.40 -29.04 -44.25
C PRO A 532 54.14 -29.71 -43.08
N ALA A 533 54.88 -30.78 -43.36
CA ALA A 533 55.60 -31.56 -42.33
C ALA A 533 56.65 -30.75 -41.52
N LYS A 534 57.10 -29.59 -42.03
CA LYS A 534 57.94 -28.61 -41.32
C LYS A 534 57.59 -27.18 -41.79
N LYS A 535 57.67 -26.19 -40.89
CA LYS A 535 57.44 -24.78 -41.23
C LYS A 535 58.47 -24.28 -42.26
N PRO A 536 58.05 -23.53 -43.29
CA PRO A 536 58.97 -23.00 -44.29
C PRO A 536 59.79 -21.82 -43.74
N LEU A 537 61.09 -21.79 -44.07
CA LEU A 537 62.01 -20.71 -43.73
C LEU A 537 61.97 -19.61 -44.80
N GLN A 538 62.06 -18.34 -44.40
CA GLN A 538 62.11 -17.20 -45.33
C GLN A 538 63.24 -17.38 -46.37
N GLY A 539 62.89 -17.35 -47.66
CA GLY A 539 63.82 -17.54 -48.79
C GLY A 539 64.04 -18.99 -49.26
N ALA A 540 63.50 -20.00 -48.58
CA ALA A 540 63.58 -21.41 -49.01
C ALA A 540 62.37 -21.80 -49.90
N LYS A 541 62.57 -22.80 -50.79
CA LYS A 541 61.47 -23.42 -51.53
C LYS A 541 60.73 -24.42 -50.64
N ALA A 542 59.40 -24.35 -50.62
CA ALA A 542 58.53 -25.22 -49.84
C ALA A 542 57.41 -25.77 -50.73
N THR A 543 57.08 -27.05 -50.52
CA THR A 543 55.97 -27.72 -51.21
C THR A 543 54.76 -27.76 -50.29
N LEU A 544 53.62 -27.29 -50.78
CA LEU A 544 52.33 -27.24 -50.09
C LEU A 544 51.35 -28.17 -50.80
N GLU A 545 50.59 -28.95 -50.03
CA GLU A 545 49.54 -29.83 -50.56
C GLU A 545 48.17 -29.18 -50.31
N VAL A 546 47.30 -29.20 -51.32
CA VAL A 546 45.96 -28.61 -51.27
C VAL A 546 44.93 -29.65 -51.65
N GLU A 547 43.95 -29.86 -50.78
CA GLU A 547 42.90 -30.86 -50.89
C GLU A 547 41.55 -30.20 -51.22
N LEU A 548 40.77 -30.80 -52.14
CA LEU A 548 39.39 -30.39 -52.42
C LEU A 548 38.40 -31.22 -51.59
N TYR A 549 37.49 -30.57 -50.84
CA TYR A 549 36.52 -31.25 -49.98
C TYR A 549 35.14 -30.60 -50.02
N ASP A 550 34.12 -31.36 -49.62
CA ASP A 550 32.75 -30.85 -49.41
C ASP A 550 32.63 -30.26 -47.99
N GLN A 551 32.40 -28.96 -47.90
CA GLN A 551 32.32 -28.15 -46.70
C GLN A 551 31.12 -28.51 -45.82
N ASP A 552 30.02 -29.00 -46.39
CA ASP A 552 28.83 -29.35 -45.62
C ASP A 552 29.01 -30.72 -44.94
N THR A 553 29.76 -31.64 -45.56
CA THR A 553 29.96 -33.01 -45.04
C THR A 553 31.35 -33.29 -44.46
N GLY A 554 32.32 -32.42 -44.74
CA GLY A 554 33.73 -32.57 -44.34
C GLY A 554 34.47 -33.71 -45.03
N LYS A 555 33.90 -34.32 -46.09
CA LYS A 555 34.47 -35.48 -46.77
C LYS A 555 35.29 -35.09 -48.00
N HIS A 556 36.39 -35.82 -48.20
CA HIS A 556 37.23 -35.78 -49.39
C HIS A 556 36.47 -36.27 -50.63
N LEU A 557 36.73 -35.68 -51.80
CA LEU A 557 36.10 -36.03 -53.07
C LEU A 557 37.04 -36.88 -53.93
N ASP A 558 36.89 -38.21 -53.87
CA ASP A 558 37.77 -39.18 -54.53
C ASP A 558 37.66 -39.20 -56.09
N ASN A 559 36.78 -38.40 -56.70
CA ASN A 559 36.67 -38.26 -58.17
C ASN A 559 36.07 -36.89 -58.54
N PRO A 560 36.88 -35.88 -58.96
CA PRO A 560 36.34 -34.62 -59.46
C PRO A 560 35.62 -34.83 -60.81
N PRO A 561 34.54 -34.10 -61.12
CA PRO A 561 33.80 -34.27 -62.36
C PRO A 561 34.67 -33.93 -63.59
N ASP A 562 34.57 -34.74 -64.64
CA ASP A 562 35.26 -34.57 -65.94
C ASP A 562 34.91 -33.23 -66.58
N GLY A 563 35.68 -32.19 -66.24
CA GLY A 563 35.33 -30.82 -66.56
C GLY A 563 36.38 -29.81 -66.14
N GLY A 564 37.66 -30.07 -66.42
CA GLY A 564 38.75 -29.07 -66.45
C GLY A 564 38.68 -27.97 -65.40
N LEU A 565 38.80 -28.33 -64.12
CA LEU A 565 39.00 -27.36 -63.03
C LEU A 565 40.43 -26.81 -63.10
N GLN A 566 40.58 -25.49 -63.08
CA GLN A 566 41.88 -24.82 -62.90
C GLN A 566 41.91 -24.21 -61.50
N ALA A 567 42.76 -24.75 -60.63
CA ALA A 567 43.12 -24.06 -59.40
C ALA A 567 44.29 -23.13 -59.69
N SER A 568 44.29 -21.94 -59.10
CA SER A 568 45.43 -21.04 -59.15
C SER A 568 45.77 -20.56 -57.75
N LEU A 569 47.03 -20.67 -57.38
CA LEU A 569 47.56 -20.18 -56.11
C LEU A 569 48.26 -18.85 -56.38
N ASP A 570 47.81 -17.78 -55.74
CA ASP A 570 48.48 -16.48 -55.76
C ASP A 570 49.22 -16.27 -54.44
N ALA A 571 50.55 -16.35 -54.51
CA ALA A 571 51.45 -16.10 -53.40
C ALA A 571 52.33 -14.89 -53.80
N GLU A 572 52.19 -13.78 -53.07
CA GLU A 572 52.96 -12.54 -53.29
C GLU A 572 52.83 -11.94 -54.72
N GLY A 573 51.67 -12.10 -55.37
CA GLY A 573 51.38 -11.51 -56.69
C GLY A 573 51.87 -12.34 -57.89
N ARG A 574 52.19 -13.62 -57.67
CA ARG A 574 52.50 -14.59 -58.72
C ARG A 574 51.45 -15.70 -58.72
N THR A 575 50.68 -15.76 -59.79
CA THR A 575 49.67 -16.79 -60.03
C THR A 575 50.30 -18.07 -60.58
N LEU A 576 50.23 -19.16 -59.83
CA LEU A 576 50.63 -20.51 -60.26
C LEU A 576 49.38 -21.30 -60.65
N THR A 577 49.27 -21.71 -61.91
CA THR A 577 48.13 -22.51 -62.39
C THR A 577 48.39 -24.00 -62.17
N LEU A 578 47.54 -24.62 -61.37
CA LEU A 578 47.50 -26.07 -61.14
C LEU A 578 46.61 -26.72 -62.19
N ARG A 579 47.17 -27.69 -62.90
CA ARG A 579 46.46 -28.49 -63.89
C ARG A 579 46.78 -29.95 -63.60
N ASP A 580 45.76 -30.75 -63.34
CA ASP A 580 45.92 -32.20 -63.31
C ASP A 580 45.99 -32.69 -64.76
N ASP A 581 47.21 -32.80 -65.29
CA ASP A 581 47.48 -33.29 -66.65
C ASP A 581 48.13 -34.67 -66.68
N GLY A 582 48.27 -35.32 -65.51
CA GLY A 582 48.81 -36.66 -65.38
C GLY A 582 50.29 -36.82 -65.75
N GLN A 583 51.08 -35.74 -65.92
CA GLN A 583 52.51 -35.86 -66.24
C GLN A 583 53.41 -34.98 -65.36
N GLY A 584 53.87 -35.55 -64.23
CA GLY A 584 54.89 -34.89 -63.43
C GLY A 584 55.14 -35.46 -62.05
N GLY A 585 55.52 -36.75 -61.95
CA GLY A 585 56.14 -37.29 -60.74
C GLY A 585 55.27 -37.41 -59.48
N ASP A 586 53.95 -37.27 -59.60
CA ASP A 586 53.02 -37.60 -58.52
C ASP A 586 52.68 -39.09 -58.51
N ARG A 587 52.54 -39.67 -57.31
CA ARG A 587 52.46 -41.14 -57.15
C ARG A 587 51.03 -41.68 -57.13
N LEU A 588 50.03 -40.83 -57.29
CA LEU A 588 48.61 -41.20 -57.32
C LEU A 588 47.90 -40.28 -58.34
N ALA A 589 47.32 -40.86 -59.39
CA ALA A 589 46.44 -40.11 -60.29
C ALA A 589 44.99 -40.25 -59.80
N ASN A 590 44.23 -39.15 -59.81
CA ASN A 590 42.80 -39.04 -59.45
C ASN A 590 42.43 -39.01 -57.95
N ASP A 591 43.25 -38.48 -57.05
CA ASP A 591 42.93 -38.41 -55.61
C ASP A 591 42.60 -37.00 -55.09
N GLY A 592 42.33 -36.01 -55.94
CA GLY A 592 41.81 -34.70 -55.51
C GLY A 592 42.78 -33.81 -54.71
N VAL A 593 44.06 -34.19 -54.59
CA VAL A 593 45.12 -33.44 -53.91
C VAL A 593 46.13 -32.86 -54.91
N PHE A 594 46.52 -31.60 -54.71
CA PHE A 594 47.45 -30.88 -55.58
C PHE A 594 48.69 -30.41 -54.82
N ALA A 595 49.89 -30.71 -55.32
CA ALA A 595 51.15 -30.23 -54.75
C ALA A 595 51.69 -28.99 -55.48
N VAL A 596 51.94 -27.89 -54.75
CA VAL A 596 52.56 -26.65 -55.27
C VAL A 596 53.87 -26.37 -54.56
N THR A 597 54.94 -26.15 -55.32
CA THR A 597 56.22 -25.69 -54.75
C THR A 597 56.43 -24.20 -54.98
N THR A 598 56.54 -23.41 -53.91
CA THR A 598 56.75 -21.95 -53.96
C THR A 598 57.84 -21.50 -52.96
N SER A 599 58.33 -20.27 -53.06
CA SER A 599 59.31 -19.68 -52.13
C SER A 599 58.78 -18.38 -51.55
N PHE A 600 58.89 -18.19 -50.24
CA PHE A 600 58.33 -17.03 -49.52
C PHE A 600 59.40 -15.96 -49.28
N ALA A 601 59.14 -14.71 -49.66
CA ALA A 601 60.12 -13.63 -49.54
C ALA A 601 60.09 -12.94 -48.16
N ARG A 602 58.99 -13.07 -47.40
CA ARG A 602 58.79 -12.43 -46.09
C ARG A 602 58.41 -13.44 -45.02
N ALA A 603 58.87 -13.19 -43.79
CA ALA A 603 58.50 -13.97 -42.63
C ALA A 603 57.22 -13.45 -41.96
N GLY A 604 56.67 -14.24 -41.03
CA GLY A 604 55.35 -14.04 -40.44
C GLY A 604 54.27 -14.85 -41.15
N ILE A 605 53.02 -14.65 -40.72
CA ILE A 605 51.86 -15.29 -41.36
C ILE A 605 51.65 -14.68 -42.74
N GLN A 606 51.85 -15.48 -43.78
CA GLN A 606 51.59 -15.12 -45.16
C GLN A 606 50.22 -15.66 -45.57
N GLN A 607 49.32 -14.77 -45.97
CA GLN A 607 48.04 -15.16 -46.56
C GLN A 607 48.24 -15.64 -47.99
N LEU A 608 47.91 -16.90 -48.24
CA LEU A 608 47.83 -17.48 -49.57
C LEU A 608 46.40 -17.37 -50.09
N ARG A 609 46.23 -16.82 -51.29
CA ARG A 609 44.94 -16.84 -52.00
C ARG A 609 44.88 -18.00 -52.97
N MET A 610 43.90 -18.87 -52.75
CA MET A 610 43.58 -19.97 -53.65
C MET A 610 42.31 -19.64 -54.41
N ASN A 611 42.41 -19.57 -55.74
CA ASN A 611 41.29 -19.30 -56.63
C ASN A 611 40.99 -20.57 -57.43
N LEU A 612 39.75 -21.07 -57.33
CA LEU A 612 39.27 -22.18 -58.14
C LEU A 612 38.43 -21.62 -59.30
N LYS A 613 38.91 -21.76 -60.54
CA LYS A 613 38.22 -21.32 -61.76
C LYS A 613 37.72 -22.48 -62.59
N GLY A 614 36.41 -22.50 -62.83
CA GLY A 614 35.72 -23.41 -63.74
C GLY A 614 34.74 -22.65 -64.63
N LYS A 615 34.18 -23.33 -65.65
CA LYS A 615 33.30 -22.71 -66.67
C LYS A 615 32.04 -22.02 -66.10
N LEU A 616 31.70 -22.29 -64.84
CA LEU A 616 30.55 -21.76 -64.11
C LEU A 616 30.89 -21.40 -62.64
N LEU A 617 32.18 -21.29 -62.26
CA LEU A 617 32.63 -21.30 -60.86
C LEU A 617 33.81 -20.32 -60.66
N ASP A 618 33.74 -19.47 -59.63
CA ASP A 618 34.85 -18.63 -59.16
C ASP A 618 34.80 -18.58 -57.62
N SER A 619 35.54 -19.45 -56.94
CA SER A 619 35.64 -19.47 -55.46
C SER A 619 37.02 -19.02 -54.99
N HIS A 620 37.06 -18.26 -53.90
CA HIS A 620 38.27 -17.66 -53.34
C HIS A 620 38.41 -18.13 -51.88
N ASN A 621 39.47 -18.87 -51.57
CA ASN A 621 39.80 -19.29 -50.20
C ASN A 621 41.13 -18.65 -49.78
N GLU A 622 41.19 -18.14 -48.55
CA GLU A 622 42.42 -17.60 -47.95
C GLU A 622 42.92 -18.57 -46.89
N ALA A 623 44.21 -18.91 -46.94
CA ALA A 623 44.86 -19.75 -45.94
C ALA A 623 46.14 -19.09 -45.44
N ASP A 624 46.33 -19.13 -44.13
CA ASP A 624 47.49 -18.55 -43.46
C ASP A 624 48.62 -19.57 -43.38
N VAL A 625 49.80 -19.23 -43.93
CA VAL A 625 51.03 -20.02 -43.78
C VAL A 625 52.04 -19.22 -42.99
N GLU A 626 52.39 -19.73 -41.81
CA GLU A 626 53.39 -19.10 -40.95
C GLU A 626 54.81 -19.43 -41.44
N VAL A 627 55.53 -18.39 -41.88
CA VAL A 627 56.92 -18.46 -42.39
C VAL A 627 57.86 -17.93 -41.30
N GLU A 628 58.86 -18.72 -40.89
CA GLU A 628 59.77 -18.31 -39.81
C GLU A 628 60.83 -17.30 -40.28
N GLU A 629 61.06 -16.25 -39.47
CA GLU A 629 61.97 -15.13 -39.75
C GLU A 629 63.41 -15.46 -39.35
N THR A 630 64.36 -15.17 -40.24
CA THR A 630 65.79 -15.19 -39.91
C THR A 630 66.27 -13.76 -39.66
N GLY A 631 66.39 -13.35 -38.39
CA GLY A 631 66.72 -11.97 -38.03
C GLY A 631 66.97 -11.73 -36.54
N TRP A 632 67.25 -10.48 -36.18
CA TRP A 632 67.37 -10.03 -34.79
C TRP A 632 66.18 -9.13 -34.46
N ALA A 633 65.62 -9.25 -33.26
CA ALA A 633 64.50 -8.43 -32.80
C ALA A 633 64.87 -7.65 -31.53
N LEU A 634 64.35 -6.42 -31.41
CA LEU A 634 64.43 -5.63 -30.18
C LEU A 634 63.24 -6.01 -29.28
N LYS A 635 63.52 -6.37 -28.04
CA LYS A 635 62.52 -6.62 -27.00
C LYS A 635 62.69 -5.59 -25.90
N ALA A 636 61.69 -4.74 -25.73
CA ALA A 636 61.67 -3.73 -24.67
C ALA A 636 61.05 -4.29 -23.39
N ASP A 637 61.61 -3.90 -22.24
CA ASP A 637 61.05 -4.18 -20.92
C ASP A 637 60.21 -2.97 -20.47
N PRO A 638 58.86 -3.02 -20.50
CA PRO A 638 58.02 -1.87 -20.13
C PRO A 638 58.17 -1.50 -18.64
N PRO A 639 58.42 -0.22 -18.30
CA PRO A 639 58.21 0.26 -16.95
C PRO A 639 56.70 0.44 -16.74
N GLY A 640 56.05 -0.48 -16.00
CA GLY A 640 54.57 -0.58 -15.94
C GLY A 640 53.84 0.75 -15.67
N SER A 641 54.35 1.59 -14.78
CA SER A 641 53.89 2.97 -14.60
C SER A 641 55.08 3.86 -14.22
N VAL A 642 55.23 5.00 -14.86
CA VAL A 642 56.32 5.96 -14.59
C VAL A 642 55.77 7.19 -13.90
N GLU A 643 56.52 7.77 -12.98
CA GLU A 643 56.11 9.00 -12.29
C GLU A 643 56.54 10.24 -13.08
N VAL A 644 55.66 11.24 -13.16
CA VAL A 644 56.00 12.53 -13.78
C VAL A 644 57.19 13.18 -13.06
N GLU A 645 58.12 13.78 -13.80
CA GLU A 645 59.35 14.44 -13.30
C GLU A 645 60.37 13.51 -12.62
N SER A 646 60.13 12.20 -12.57
CA SER A 646 61.09 11.22 -12.04
C SER A 646 61.80 10.46 -13.17
N PRO A 647 63.13 10.29 -13.13
CA PRO A 647 63.85 9.49 -14.12
C PRO A 647 63.43 8.02 -14.05
N ALA A 648 62.89 7.46 -15.14
CA ALA A 648 62.66 6.05 -15.31
C ALA A 648 63.73 5.42 -16.19
N SER A 649 64.23 4.26 -15.76
CA SER A 649 65.11 3.43 -16.58
C SER A 649 64.31 2.73 -17.67
N LEU A 650 64.68 3.00 -18.91
CA LEU A 650 64.25 2.25 -20.08
C LEU A 650 65.30 1.17 -20.39
N SER A 651 64.86 -0.03 -20.73
CA SER A 651 65.72 -1.15 -21.11
C SER A 651 65.18 -1.84 -22.37
N VAL A 652 66.06 -2.07 -23.33
CA VAL A 652 65.79 -2.83 -24.56
C VAL A 652 66.90 -3.85 -24.77
N ARG A 653 66.53 -5.09 -25.08
CA ARG A 653 67.47 -6.16 -25.43
C ARG A 653 67.33 -6.55 -26.90
N ALA A 654 68.46 -6.68 -27.62
CA ALA A 654 68.47 -7.31 -28.94
C ALA A 654 68.63 -8.83 -28.80
N GLN A 655 67.73 -9.60 -29.40
CA GLN A 655 67.72 -11.07 -29.29
C GLN A 655 67.63 -11.71 -30.70
N PRO A 656 68.38 -12.79 -30.99
CA PRO A 656 68.28 -13.47 -32.28
C PRO A 656 67.00 -14.30 -32.36
N SER A 657 66.34 -14.33 -33.51
CA SER A 657 65.13 -15.12 -33.74
C SER A 657 65.40 -16.64 -33.80
N ILE A 658 66.67 -17.06 -34.01
CA ILE A 658 67.11 -18.46 -34.04
C ILE A 658 68.50 -18.58 -33.38
N ALA A 659 68.73 -19.65 -32.61
CA ALA A 659 70.01 -19.86 -31.92
C ALA A 659 71.18 -20.06 -32.92
N GLY A 660 72.25 -19.27 -32.77
CA GLY A 660 73.50 -19.40 -33.56
C GLY A 660 73.81 -18.27 -34.54
N LEU A 661 72.98 -17.23 -34.63
CA LEU A 661 73.27 -16.03 -35.44
C LEU A 661 74.31 -15.12 -34.75
N THR A 662 75.14 -14.43 -35.54
CA THR A 662 76.11 -13.44 -35.04
C THR A 662 75.42 -12.09 -34.80
N PRO A 663 75.63 -11.41 -33.65
CA PRO A 663 74.98 -10.14 -33.33
C PRO A 663 75.30 -9.01 -34.31
N PRO A 664 74.33 -8.15 -34.66
CA PRO A 664 74.61 -6.89 -35.36
C PRO A 664 75.37 -5.94 -34.42
N GLN A 665 76.32 -5.16 -34.97
CA GLN A 665 77.01 -4.11 -34.22
C GLN A 665 76.09 -2.89 -34.02
N LEU A 666 75.20 -2.96 -33.04
CA LEU A 666 74.34 -1.86 -32.63
C LEU A 666 75.09 -1.00 -31.60
N GLN A 667 75.23 0.31 -31.88
CA GLN A 667 75.95 1.23 -30.98
C GLN A 667 75.02 1.91 -29.96
N ALA A 668 73.75 2.15 -30.32
CA ALA A 668 72.74 2.74 -29.45
C ALA A 668 71.32 2.44 -29.96
N VAL A 669 70.33 2.59 -29.08
CA VAL A 669 68.89 2.54 -29.38
C VAL A 669 68.25 3.83 -28.91
N GLU A 670 67.43 4.48 -29.72
CA GLU A 670 66.74 5.73 -29.40
C GLU A 670 65.28 5.47 -29.06
N ALA A 671 64.82 5.92 -27.89
CA ALA A 671 63.41 5.92 -27.52
C ALA A 671 62.76 7.23 -27.97
N THR A 672 61.69 7.15 -28.74
CA THR A 672 60.98 8.30 -29.30
C THR A 672 59.52 8.32 -28.85
N LEU A 673 58.96 9.51 -28.63
CA LEU A 673 57.55 9.74 -28.32
C LEU A 673 56.96 10.70 -29.36
N GLY A 674 55.96 10.24 -30.13
CA GLY A 674 55.39 11.04 -31.22
C GLY A 674 56.42 11.46 -32.28
N GLY A 675 57.50 10.69 -32.46
CA GLY A 675 58.58 10.95 -33.40
C GLY A 675 59.73 11.82 -32.88
N ASN A 676 59.65 12.37 -31.67
CA ASN A 676 60.76 13.12 -31.05
C ASN A 676 61.60 12.21 -30.18
N ALA A 677 62.92 12.37 -30.21
CA ALA A 677 63.85 11.62 -29.37
C ALA A 677 63.75 12.05 -27.91
N GLU A 678 63.40 11.12 -27.04
CA GLU A 678 63.18 11.35 -25.61
C GLU A 678 64.32 10.78 -24.75
N ALA A 679 64.95 9.69 -25.20
CA ALA A 679 66.11 9.10 -24.53
C ALA A 679 66.99 8.31 -25.50
N SER A 680 68.31 8.34 -25.26
CA SER A 680 69.29 7.50 -25.98
C SER A 680 69.78 6.40 -25.04
N LEU A 681 69.60 5.14 -25.43
CA LEU A 681 69.98 3.95 -24.70
C LEU A 681 71.28 3.38 -25.27
N ARG A 682 72.22 3.01 -24.39
CA ARG A 682 73.54 2.47 -24.75
C ARG A 682 73.80 1.16 -24.03
N ASP A 683 74.58 0.30 -24.66
CA ASP A 683 75.13 -0.96 -24.12
C ASP A 683 76.62 -0.71 -23.79
N ASP A 684 76.86 0.16 -22.80
CA ASP A 684 78.17 0.67 -22.42
C ASP A 684 78.56 0.38 -20.96
N GLY A 685 77.75 -0.41 -20.25
CA GLY A 685 77.92 -0.74 -18.84
C GLY A 685 77.61 0.42 -17.88
N LYS A 686 76.82 1.42 -18.32
CA LYS A 686 76.39 2.58 -17.50
C LYS A 686 74.87 2.75 -17.56
N ASN A 687 74.32 3.65 -16.71
CA ASN A 687 72.90 4.02 -16.67
C ASN A 687 71.89 2.87 -16.51
N GLY A 688 72.28 1.79 -15.82
CA GLY A 688 71.44 0.62 -15.56
C GLY A 688 71.82 -0.62 -16.38
N ASP A 689 72.73 -0.48 -17.35
CA ASP A 689 73.31 -1.60 -18.07
C ASP A 689 74.35 -2.27 -17.18
N ALA A 690 74.12 -3.56 -16.89
CA ALA A 690 74.96 -4.33 -15.99
C ALA A 690 76.29 -4.74 -16.64
N LYS A 691 76.37 -4.79 -17.98
CA LYS A 691 77.55 -5.29 -18.69
C LYS A 691 77.60 -4.84 -20.16
N ALA A 692 78.56 -3.96 -20.48
CA ALA A 692 78.83 -3.56 -21.85
C ALA A 692 79.03 -4.75 -22.81
N GLY A 693 78.36 -4.70 -23.95
CA GLY A 693 78.39 -5.67 -25.03
C GLY A 693 77.49 -6.89 -24.82
N ASP A 694 76.55 -6.86 -23.87
CA ASP A 694 75.60 -7.95 -23.64
C ASP A 694 74.31 -7.82 -24.46
N LEU A 695 74.26 -6.80 -25.34
CA LEU A 695 73.14 -6.43 -26.21
C LEU A 695 71.90 -5.94 -25.45
N ARG A 696 72.07 -5.48 -24.20
CA ARG A 696 71.06 -4.78 -23.43
C ARG A 696 71.38 -3.28 -23.37
N PHE A 697 70.57 -2.51 -24.06
CA PHE A 697 70.66 -1.06 -24.11
C PHE A 697 69.81 -0.47 -22.98
N THR A 698 70.40 0.38 -22.14
CA THR A 698 69.66 1.09 -21.08
C THR A 698 69.85 2.60 -21.16
N GLY A 699 68.85 3.34 -20.69
CA GLY A 699 68.87 4.81 -20.65
C GLY A 699 67.80 5.36 -19.71
N LEU A 700 67.88 6.64 -19.39
CA LEU A 700 66.91 7.31 -18.50
C LEU A 700 65.96 8.20 -19.29
N TRP A 701 64.67 8.14 -18.98
CA TRP A 701 63.63 9.00 -19.52
C TRP A 701 62.85 9.68 -18.38
N THR A 702 62.65 11.00 -18.46
CA THR A 702 61.96 11.78 -17.40
C THR A 702 60.73 12.46 -17.99
N PRO A 703 59.54 11.84 -17.91
CA PRO A 703 58.33 12.37 -18.53
C PRO A 703 57.85 13.64 -17.82
N GLN A 704 57.45 14.66 -18.59
CA GLN A 704 57.07 15.97 -18.06
C GLN A 704 55.56 16.13 -17.80
N LYS A 705 54.72 15.19 -18.25
CA LYS A 705 53.26 15.25 -18.13
C LYS A 705 52.67 13.87 -17.84
N THR A 706 51.53 13.85 -17.15
CA THR A 706 50.75 12.62 -16.89
C THR A 706 49.90 12.25 -18.11
N GLY A 707 49.76 10.96 -18.37
CA GLY A 707 48.98 10.44 -19.50
C GLY A 707 49.42 9.04 -19.90
N ASP A 708 48.67 8.42 -20.82
CA ASP A 708 49.09 7.19 -21.47
C ASP A 708 49.94 7.54 -22.69
N TYR A 709 51.18 7.07 -22.71
CA TYR A 709 52.16 7.34 -23.76
C TYR A 709 52.54 6.04 -24.48
N THR A 710 52.99 6.14 -25.74
CA THR A 710 53.57 5.01 -26.48
C THR A 710 54.98 5.37 -26.90
N LEU A 711 55.98 4.72 -26.31
CA LEU A 711 57.40 4.91 -26.67
C LEU A 711 57.77 3.96 -27.80
N GLU A 712 58.43 4.47 -28.83
CA GLU A 712 58.95 3.70 -29.97
C GLU A 712 60.48 3.66 -29.90
N PHE A 713 61.07 2.46 -29.83
CA PHE A 713 62.51 2.25 -29.75
C PHE A 713 63.11 1.93 -31.13
N LYS A 714 64.09 2.73 -31.57
CA LYS A 714 64.73 2.62 -32.90
C LYS A 714 66.23 2.39 -32.78
N PRO A 715 66.81 1.43 -33.52
CA PRO A 715 68.26 1.22 -33.55
C PRO A 715 68.96 2.39 -34.27
N LEU A 716 70.00 2.95 -33.67
CA LEU A 716 70.86 3.96 -34.29
C LEU A 716 72.07 3.27 -34.95
N GLY A 717 72.13 3.32 -36.28
CA GLY A 717 73.24 2.79 -37.07
C GLY A 717 72.93 1.52 -37.85
N GLY A 718 72.29 1.67 -39.03
CA GLY A 718 72.40 0.76 -40.19
C GLY A 718 71.94 -0.71 -40.08
N GLY A 719 71.47 -1.20 -38.93
CA GLY A 719 71.00 -2.57 -38.75
C GLY A 719 69.52 -2.75 -39.09
N SER A 720 69.19 -3.83 -39.82
CA SER A 720 67.82 -4.26 -40.18
C SER A 720 67.06 -4.87 -39.00
N THR A 721 66.88 -4.12 -37.92
CA THR A 721 66.06 -4.51 -36.76
C THR A 721 64.81 -3.64 -36.72
N GLN A 722 63.62 -4.23 -36.68
CA GLN A 722 62.35 -3.48 -36.65
C GLN A 722 62.20 -2.67 -35.34
N PRO A 723 61.62 -1.47 -35.38
CA PRO A 723 61.29 -0.70 -34.16
C PRO A 723 60.31 -1.47 -33.28
N VAL A 724 60.38 -1.27 -31.96
CA VAL A 724 59.39 -1.84 -31.02
C VAL A 724 58.66 -0.71 -30.29
N THR A 725 57.33 -0.82 -30.18
CA THR A 725 56.49 0.16 -29.46
C THR A 725 56.03 -0.40 -28.13
N VAL A 726 56.00 0.45 -27.10
CA VAL A 726 55.64 0.07 -25.74
C VAL A 726 54.70 1.11 -25.14
N PRO A 727 53.50 0.71 -24.66
CA PRO A 727 52.65 1.61 -23.89
C PRO A 727 53.24 1.84 -22.49
N VAL A 728 53.31 3.09 -22.06
CA VAL A 728 53.77 3.52 -20.74
C VAL A 728 52.78 4.50 -20.14
N LYS A 729 52.22 4.17 -18.99
CA LYS A 729 51.31 5.05 -18.25
C LYS A 729 52.10 5.94 -17.30
N VAL A 730 52.06 7.25 -17.52
CA VAL A 730 52.70 8.23 -16.64
C VAL A 730 51.69 8.76 -15.64
N VAL A 731 51.92 8.46 -14.38
CA VAL A 731 51.06 8.85 -13.25
C VAL A 731 51.74 9.91 -12.40
N ARG A 732 50.96 10.72 -11.67
CA ARG A 732 51.48 11.53 -10.58
C ARG A 732 51.37 10.70 -9.31
N SER A 733 52.46 10.48 -8.57
CA SER A 733 52.32 9.84 -7.27
C SER A 733 51.47 10.76 -6.38
N LEU A 734 50.47 10.19 -5.71
CA LEU A 734 49.90 10.85 -4.55
C LEU A 734 50.65 10.40 -3.32
N HIS A 735 51.46 11.32 -2.80
CA HIS A 735 51.99 11.27 -1.46
C HIS A 735 50.86 11.68 -0.51
N PHE A 736 50.25 10.71 0.19
CA PHE A 736 49.37 10.99 1.33
C PHE A 736 50.24 11.11 2.58
N GLY A 737 50.94 12.24 2.70
CA GLY A 737 52.17 12.30 3.50
C GLY A 737 53.27 11.43 2.87
N ASP A 738 54.23 10.97 3.67
CA ASP A 738 55.38 10.16 3.20
C ASP A 738 55.08 8.65 3.04
N ALA A 739 53.81 8.22 3.14
CA ALA A 739 53.44 6.79 3.22
C ALA A 739 53.01 6.19 1.87
N LYS A 740 53.51 4.99 1.53
CA LYS A 740 53.08 4.20 0.36
C LYS A 740 52.04 3.16 0.75
N LEU A 741 50.81 3.26 0.27
CA LEU A 741 49.72 2.35 0.69
C LEU A 741 49.77 0.99 -0.02
N ALA A 742 49.62 -0.10 0.73
CA ALA A 742 49.46 -1.48 0.23
C ALA A 742 48.46 -2.28 1.09
N LEU A 743 47.98 -3.39 0.52
CA LEU A 743 47.11 -4.35 1.21
C LEU A 743 47.90 -5.62 1.56
N ARG A 744 47.71 -6.17 2.76
CA ARG A 744 48.19 -7.51 3.11
C ARG A 744 47.11 -8.29 3.85
N LEU A 745 47.16 -9.62 3.71
CA LEU A 745 46.22 -10.50 4.38
C LEU A 745 46.47 -10.46 5.90
N ALA A 746 45.45 -10.07 6.66
CA ALA A 746 45.48 -10.05 8.12
C ALA A 746 44.86 -11.32 8.74
N SER A 747 43.96 -12.00 8.01
CA SER A 747 43.40 -13.28 8.44
C SER A 747 44.42 -14.43 8.36
N SER A 748 44.07 -15.55 9.00
CA SER A 748 44.87 -16.79 8.96
C SER A 748 45.14 -17.24 7.52
N ALA A 749 46.39 -17.62 7.24
CA ALA A 749 46.79 -18.24 5.97
C ALA A 749 46.15 -19.62 5.73
N LYS A 750 45.38 -20.15 6.69
CA LYS A 750 44.66 -21.43 6.58
C LYS A 750 43.16 -21.20 6.73
N VAL A 751 42.37 -21.66 5.75
CA VAL A 751 40.90 -21.53 5.71
C VAL A 751 40.23 -22.88 5.40
N ALA A 752 38.92 -23.00 5.59
CA ALA A 752 38.20 -24.26 5.39
C ALA A 752 37.45 -24.29 4.05
N GLN A 753 37.57 -25.39 3.30
CA GLN A 753 36.86 -25.60 2.03
C GLN A 753 35.35 -25.60 2.26
N GLY A 754 34.60 -24.87 1.45
CA GLY A 754 33.14 -24.87 1.46
C GLY A 754 32.52 -24.11 2.63
N VAL A 755 33.30 -23.39 3.43
CA VAL A 755 32.83 -22.55 4.55
C VAL A 755 33.03 -21.08 4.21
N ASP A 756 32.02 -20.25 4.47
CA ASP A 756 32.14 -18.80 4.40
C ASP A 756 33.14 -18.35 5.47
N THR A 757 34.34 -18.01 5.02
CA THR A 757 35.46 -17.66 5.89
C THR A 757 35.68 -16.16 5.82
N PRO A 758 35.80 -15.47 6.97
CA PRO A 758 36.15 -14.06 6.97
C PRO A 758 37.57 -13.86 6.44
N LEU A 759 37.69 -13.11 5.35
CA LEU A 759 38.95 -12.59 4.84
C LEU A 759 39.12 -11.18 5.37
N GLU A 760 40.08 -11.00 6.27
CA GLU A 760 40.49 -9.72 6.81
C GLU A 760 41.74 -9.27 6.03
N VAL A 761 41.70 -8.09 5.43
CA VAL A 761 42.82 -7.49 4.70
C VAL A 761 43.14 -6.15 5.33
N GLU A 762 44.36 -6.00 5.82
CA GLU A 762 44.79 -4.75 6.46
C GLU A 762 45.47 -3.81 5.47
N LEU A 763 45.16 -2.52 5.62
CA LEU A 763 45.84 -1.43 4.96
C LEU A 763 47.10 -1.06 5.76
N TYR A 764 48.25 -1.09 5.10
CA TYR A 764 49.52 -0.74 5.72
C TYR A 764 50.35 0.19 4.85
N ASP A 765 51.24 0.93 5.49
CA ASP A 765 52.27 1.70 4.84
C ASP A 765 53.42 0.75 4.45
N GLN A 766 53.63 0.58 3.16
CA GLN A 766 54.64 -0.26 2.53
C GLN A 766 56.07 0.13 2.93
N ASP A 767 56.33 1.43 3.14
CA ASP A 767 57.68 1.90 3.48
C ASP A 767 58.00 1.65 4.96
N THR A 768 57.01 1.76 5.85
CA THR A 768 57.22 1.58 7.30
C THR A 768 56.76 0.23 7.85
N GLY A 769 56.01 -0.55 7.06
CA GLY A 769 55.35 -1.80 7.47
C GLY A 769 54.21 -1.62 8.48
N LYS A 770 53.87 -0.36 8.83
CA LYS A 770 52.91 -0.05 9.90
C LYS A 770 51.48 -0.09 9.38
N HIS A 771 50.61 -0.70 10.18
CA HIS A 771 49.16 -0.67 10.01
C HIS A 771 48.62 0.78 10.08
N LEU A 772 47.70 1.13 9.19
CA LEU A 772 47.12 2.47 9.10
C LEU A 772 45.68 2.48 9.62
N ALA A 773 45.52 2.86 10.89
CA ALA A 773 44.20 3.06 11.48
C ALA A 773 43.57 4.38 11.01
N ASN A 774 42.26 4.38 10.74
CA ASN A 774 41.48 5.49 10.18
C ASN A 774 41.94 5.92 8.78
N PRO A 775 41.76 5.06 7.75
CA PRO A 775 41.96 5.51 6.38
C PRO A 775 41.14 6.78 6.08
N PRO A 776 41.64 7.73 5.28
CA PRO A 776 40.92 8.96 4.98
C PRO A 776 39.55 8.67 4.38
N LYS A 777 38.53 9.48 4.70
CA LYS A 777 37.13 9.32 4.27
C LYS A 777 36.89 9.37 2.75
N GLU A 778 37.94 9.53 1.95
CA GLU A 778 37.86 9.36 0.52
C GLU A 778 37.58 7.89 0.20
N ARG A 779 36.66 7.61 -0.72
CA ARG A 779 36.15 6.25 -1.02
C ARG A 779 37.27 5.35 -1.58
N LEU A 780 38.09 4.77 -0.70
CA LEU A 780 38.91 3.61 -1.01
C LEU A 780 37.99 2.40 -1.11
N GLN A 781 38.07 1.69 -2.21
CA GLN A 781 37.39 0.43 -2.46
C GLN A 781 38.43 -0.69 -2.40
N ALA A 782 38.35 -1.51 -1.36
CA ALA A 782 39.13 -2.73 -1.28
C ALA A 782 38.30 -3.89 -1.84
N GLY A 783 38.93 -4.77 -2.61
CA GLY A 783 38.30 -5.98 -3.10
C GLY A 783 39.27 -7.14 -3.13
N VAL A 784 38.77 -8.36 -3.03
CA VAL A 784 39.55 -9.59 -3.18
C VAL A 784 38.93 -10.44 -4.27
N GLU A 785 39.75 -11.05 -5.11
CA GLU A 785 39.34 -12.03 -6.10
C GLU A 785 39.68 -13.43 -5.58
N VAL A 786 38.63 -14.23 -5.37
CA VAL A 786 38.72 -15.61 -4.87
C VAL A 786 38.10 -16.51 -5.92
N GLU A 787 38.90 -17.45 -6.47
CA GLU A 787 38.44 -18.40 -7.50
C GLU A 787 37.72 -17.74 -8.70
N GLY A 788 38.17 -16.54 -9.10
CA GLY A 788 37.59 -15.76 -10.21
C GLY A 788 36.39 -14.87 -9.82
N GLN A 789 35.91 -14.94 -8.57
CA GLN A 789 34.85 -14.08 -8.06
C GLN A 789 35.44 -12.87 -7.34
N LYS A 790 35.07 -11.66 -7.78
CA LYS A 790 35.39 -10.41 -7.07
C LYS A 790 34.43 -10.19 -5.90
N ILE A 791 35.01 -10.00 -4.72
CA ILE A 791 34.31 -9.75 -3.46
C ILE A 791 34.76 -8.37 -2.96
N GLU A 792 33.81 -7.48 -2.67
CA GLU A 792 34.08 -6.17 -2.10
C GLU A 792 34.33 -6.31 -0.58
N LEU A 793 35.43 -5.74 -0.09
CA LEU A 793 35.79 -5.72 1.33
C LEU A 793 35.37 -4.37 1.95
N ARG A 794 34.87 -4.39 3.18
CA ARG A 794 34.37 -3.19 3.88
C ARG A 794 34.97 -3.07 5.28
N ASP A 795 35.17 -1.83 5.70
CA ASP A 795 35.63 -1.40 7.03
C ASP A 795 34.46 -0.63 7.71
N ASP A 796 33.33 -1.32 7.91
CA ASP A 796 32.04 -0.77 8.35
C ASP A 796 31.48 -1.37 9.66
N GLY A 797 32.25 -2.25 10.32
CA GLY A 797 31.87 -2.99 11.51
C GLY A 797 30.85 -4.09 11.27
N LYS A 798 30.66 -4.53 10.02
CA LYS A 798 29.72 -5.57 9.61
C LYS A 798 30.44 -6.64 8.77
N ASN A 799 29.75 -7.75 8.48
CA ASN A 799 30.24 -8.80 7.58
C ASN A 799 31.66 -9.30 7.90
N ALA A 800 31.90 -9.56 9.17
CA ALA A 800 33.17 -9.99 9.78
C ALA A 800 34.23 -8.91 10.03
N ASP A 801 33.96 -7.64 9.70
CA ASP A 801 34.76 -6.54 10.23
C ASP A 801 34.47 -6.37 11.72
N ARG A 802 35.54 -6.40 12.54
CA ARG A 802 35.46 -6.33 14.00
C ARG A 802 35.28 -4.90 14.49
N LYS A 803 35.76 -3.89 13.75
CA LYS A 803 35.74 -2.51 14.21
C LYS A 803 35.78 -1.52 13.04
N PRO A 804 34.74 -0.69 12.85
CA PRO A 804 34.69 0.26 11.75
C PRO A 804 35.79 1.32 11.85
N GLY A 805 36.39 1.62 10.70
CA GLY A 805 37.43 2.62 10.50
C GLY A 805 38.81 2.20 11.02
N ASP A 806 39.03 0.93 11.34
CA ASP A 806 40.31 0.51 11.89
C ASP A 806 41.37 0.25 10.82
N GLY A 807 41.02 0.30 9.52
CA GLY A 807 41.95 0.03 8.42
C GLY A 807 42.04 -1.45 8.04
N VAL A 808 41.23 -2.31 8.65
CA VAL A 808 41.04 -3.71 8.28
C VAL A 808 39.73 -3.86 7.52
N PHE A 809 39.84 -4.23 6.24
CA PHE A 809 38.69 -4.48 5.40
C PHE A 809 38.33 -5.96 5.48
N ALA A 810 37.05 -6.28 5.70
CA ALA A 810 36.59 -7.66 5.80
C ALA A 810 35.47 -7.98 4.80
N ALA A 811 35.42 -9.24 4.39
CA ALA A 811 34.24 -9.86 3.79
C ALA A 811 34.25 -11.37 4.02
N LEU A 812 33.11 -12.00 3.79
CA LEU A 812 32.99 -13.45 3.77
C LEU A 812 33.35 -13.98 2.37
N ALA A 813 34.24 -14.96 2.30
CA ALA A 813 34.60 -15.66 1.07
C ALA A 813 34.50 -17.17 1.23
N ARG A 814 34.04 -17.85 0.19
CA ARG A 814 33.89 -19.30 0.15
C ARG A 814 34.86 -19.90 -0.85
N PHE A 815 35.66 -20.86 -0.40
CA PHE A 815 36.62 -21.57 -1.26
C PHE A 815 36.06 -22.92 -1.66
N SER A 816 35.87 -23.18 -2.95
CA SER A 816 35.33 -24.44 -3.44
C SER A 816 36.39 -25.53 -3.55
N GLN A 817 37.68 -25.17 -3.60
CA GLN A 817 38.79 -26.10 -3.80
C GLN A 817 39.77 -26.12 -2.62
N ALA A 818 40.06 -27.31 -2.07
CA ALA A 818 41.15 -27.49 -1.11
C ALA A 818 42.53 -27.41 -1.79
N GLY A 819 43.56 -27.02 -1.05
CA GLY A 819 44.93 -26.82 -1.50
C GLY A 819 45.40 -25.37 -1.31
N SER A 820 46.63 -25.09 -1.74
CA SER A 820 47.15 -23.72 -1.74
C SER A 820 46.50 -22.90 -2.87
N GLN A 821 45.84 -21.81 -2.51
CA GLN A 821 45.12 -20.90 -3.40
C GLN A 821 45.79 -19.53 -3.37
N ARG A 822 45.97 -18.91 -4.54
CA ARG A 822 46.40 -17.51 -4.62
C ARG A 822 45.19 -16.61 -4.77
N ILE A 823 45.07 -15.62 -3.88
CA ILE A 823 44.03 -14.60 -3.94
C ILE A 823 44.64 -13.27 -4.38
N LYS A 824 43.90 -12.51 -5.18
CA LYS A 824 44.32 -11.17 -5.63
C LYS A 824 43.54 -10.11 -4.86
N MET A 825 44.24 -9.23 -4.18
CA MET A 825 43.68 -8.10 -3.44
C MET A 825 43.87 -6.83 -4.28
N ASN A 826 42.81 -6.05 -4.43
CA ASN A 826 42.79 -4.81 -5.18
C ASN A 826 42.40 -3.65 -4.26
N LEU A 827 43.16 -2.57 -4.31
CA LEU A 827 42.84 -1.31 -3.64
C LEU A 827 42.65 -0.24 -4.70
N GLN A 828 41.43 0.26 -4.82
CA GLN A 828 41.04 1.25 -5.81
C GLN A 828 40.58 2.54 -5.13
N GLY A 829 41.00 3.67 -5.68
CA GLY A 829 40.58 5.02 -5.31
C GLY A 829 40.69 5.93 -6.53
N LYS A 830 40.20 7.18 -6.44
CA LYS A 830 40.23 8.12 -7.58
C LYS A 830 41.61 8.32 -8.21
N GLN A 831 42.66 8.10 -7.43
CA GLN A 831 44.05 8.30 -7.85
C GLN A 831 44.97 7.15 -7.43
N LEU A 832 44.40 6.01 -7.03
CA LEU A 832 45.13 4.85 -6.52
C LEU A 832 44.55 3.59 -7.14
N ASP A 833 45.38 2.78 -7.77
CA ASP A 833 45.02 1.44 -8.23
C ASP A 833 46.21 0.53 -7.93
N ARG A 834 46.07 -0.32 -6.91
CA ARG A 834 47.13 -1.21 -6.42
C ARG A 834 46.60 -2.63 -6.36
N GLN A 835 47.45 -3.57 -6.79
CA GLN A 835 47.19 -5.00 -6.69
C GLN A 835 48.23 -5.63 -5.77
N SER A 836 47.81 -6.62 -5.00
CA SER A 836 48.67 -7.43 -4.14
C SER A 836 48.18 -8.88 -4.18
N GLU A 837 49.08 -9.84 -4.03
CA GLU A 837 48.71 -11.27 -4.00
C GLU A 837 49.04 -11.85 -2.63
N ALA A 838 48.19 -12.78 -2.17
CA ALA A 838 48.45 -13.58 -0.98
C ALA A 838 48.14 -15.05 -1.25
N GLU A 839 48.87 -15.94 -0.59
CA GLU A 839 48.66 -17.38 -0.67
C GLU A 839 47.90 -17.84 0.59
N ILE A 840 46.82 -18.58 0.39
CA ILE A 840 45.96 -19.14 1.42
C ILE A 840 45.87 -20.65 1.21
N GLU A 841 46.12 -21.42 2.26
CA GLU A 841 45.95 -22.86 2.30
C GLU A 841 44.50 -23.21 2.69
N VAL A 842 43.72 -23.69 1.72
CA VAL A 842 42.35 -24.16 1.93
C VAL A 842 42.39 -25.63 2.32
N GLU A 843 41.95 -26.00 3.52
CA GLU A 843 41.92 -27.40 3.95
C GLU A 843 40.47 -27.91 4.06
N LYS A 844 40.27 -29.23 3.93
CA LYS A 844 38.94 -29.85 4.06
C LYS A 844 38.39 -29.67 5.48
N VAL A 845 37.08 -29.42 5.60
CA VAL A 845 36.39 -29.30 6.90
C VAL A 845 36.46 -30.63 7.64
N GLY A 846 36.92 -30.61 8.89
CA GLY A 846 37.11 -31.81 9.72
C GLY A 846 35.85 -32.23 10.48
N TRP A 847 34.91 -31.32 10.70
CA TRP A 847 33.69 -31.55 11.47
C TRP A 847 32.48 -30.86 10.86
N THR A 848 31.31 -31.50 10.92
CA THR A 848 30.01 -30.91 10.62
C THR A 848 29.26 -30.69 11.93
N LEU A 849 28.67 -29.52 12.14
CA LEU A 849 27.87 -29.21 13.33
C LEU A 849 26.38 -29.33 13.00
N GLN A 850 25.64 -30.01 13.88
CA GLN A 850 24.18 -30.06 13.85
C GLN A 850 23.66 -29.46 15.15
N ALA A 851 23.02 -28.29 15.05
CA ALA A 851 22.45 -27.60 16.21
C ALA A 851 21.19 -28.32 16.69
N ASP A 852 21.11 -28.53 18.00
CA ASP A 852 19.94 -28.96 18.74
C ASP A 852 19.53 -27.81 19.67
N ALA A 853 18.76 -26.87 19.13
CA ALA A 853 18.22 -25.75 19.87
C ALA A 853 16.69 -25.81 19.87
N PRO A 854 16.02 -25.52 20.99
CA PRO A 854 14.57 -25.43 21.01
C PRO A 854 14.11 -24.34 20.04
N SER A 855 13.07 -24.63 19.25
CA SER A 855 12.48 -23.64 18.34
C SER A 855 11.87 -22.44 19.08
N ARG A 856 11.61 -22.59 20.38
CA ARG A 856 10.97 -21.59 21.23
C ARG A 856 11.49 -21.62 22.66
N VAL A 857 11.76 -20.44 23.21
CA VAL A 857 12.20 -20.26 24.61
C VAL A 857 11.49 -19.07 25.26
N GLU A 858 11.35 -19.10 26.58
CA GLU A 858 10.78 -17.99 27.35
C GLU A 858 11.89 -17.01 27.77
N MET A 859 11.62 -15.70 27.66
CA MET A 859 12.53 -14.66 28.13
C MET A 859 12.90 -14.87 29.61
N ASP A 860 14.15 -14.54 29.97
CA ASP A 860 14.71 -14.67 31.33
C ASP A 860 14.63 -16.07 31.93
N THR A 861 14.39 -17.10 31.12
CA THR A 861 14.36 -18.50 31.53
C THR A 861 15.52 -19.23 30.87
N PRO A 862 16.46 -19.84 31.63
CA PRO A 862 17.58 -20.57 31.04
C PRO A 862 17.08 -21.69 30.11
N ALA A 863 17.59 -21.69 28.88
CA ALA A 863 17.35 -22.71 27.88
C ALA A 863 18.64 -23.51 27.65
N THR A 864 18.51 -24.83 27.57
CA THR A 864 19.63 -25.70 27.20
C THR A 864 19.80 -25.66 25.68
N LEU A 865 21.03 -25.42 25.22
CA LEU A 865 21.42 -25.49 23.82
C LEU A 865 22.36 -26.68 23.64
N GLY A 866 22.21 -27.41 22.54
CA GLY A 866 23.04 -28.54 22.14
C GLY A 866 23.62 -28.38 20.73
N ILE A 867 24.79 -28.96 20.50
CA ILE A 867 25.43 -29.10 19.19
C ILE A 867 26.00 -30.52 19.12
N GLN A 868 25.52 -31.32 18.17
CA GLN A 868 26.18 -32.57 17.83
C GLN A 868 27.27 -32.28 16.80
N ALA A 869 28.52 -32.63 17.10
CA ALA A 869 29.60 -32.58 16.15
C ALA A 869 29.83 -33.97 15.53
N GLN A 870 29.85 -34.03 14.19
CA GLN A 870 30.12 -35.24 13.44
C GLN A 870 31.44 -35.10 12.67
N ALA A 871 32.39 -35.99 12.94
CA ALA A 871 33.67 -36.00 12.23
C ALA A 871 33.43 -36.30 10.74
N ASN A 872 34.07 -35.54 9.86
CA ASN A 872 34.04 -35.81 8.43
C ASN A 872 34.88 -37.06 8.14
N PRO A 873 34.29 -38.14 7.58
CA PRO A 873 35.02 -39.40 7.35
C PRO A 873 36.20 -39.25 6.37
N SER A 874 36.26 -38.15 5.61
CA SER A 874 37.34 -37.87 4.67
C SER A 874 38.61 -37.30 5.31
N VAL A 875 38.59 -37.00 6.62
CA VAL A 875 39.73 -36.46 7.37
C VAL A 875 40.19 -37.51 8.38
N LEU A 876 41.39 -38.05 8.18
CA LEU A 876 42.03 -38.97 9.11
C LEU A 876 42.39 -38.21 10.40
N SER A 877 41.61 -38.39 11.46
CA SER A 877 41.79 -37.80 12.80
C SER A 877 41.69 -36.27 12.86
N PRO A 878 40.49 -35.68 12.71
CA PRO A 878 40.31 -34.25 12.89
C PRO A 878 40.58 -33.84 14.34
N VAL A 879 41.21 -32.67 14.55
CA VAL A 879 41.48 -32.12 15.89
C VAL A 879 40.14 -31.97 16.64
N PRO A 880 40.00 -32.52 17.87
CA PRO A 880 38.76 -32.41 18.65
C PRO A 880 38.35 -30.96 18.87
N LEU A 881 37.04 -30.70 18.86
CA LEU A 881 36.48 -29.40 19.25
C LEU A 881 36.73 -29.16 20.75
N GLN A 882 37.15 -27.96 21.14
CA GLN A 882 37.34 -27.64 22.56
C GLN A 882 36.07 -27.09 23.20
N ALA A 883 35.36 -26.24 22.46
CA ALA A 883 34.08 -25.66 22.83
C ALA A 883 33.38 -25.13 21.57
N VAL A 884 32.10 -24.80 21.70
CA VAL A 884 31.33 -24.08 20.67
C VAL A 884 30.75 -22.82 21.30
N GLU A 885 31.11 -21.64 20.80
CA GLU A 885 30.55 -20.36 21.25
C GLU A 885 29.23 -20.08 20.53
N VAL A 886 28.22 -19.63 21.27
CA VAL A 886 26.92 -19.22 20.72
C VAL A 886 26.87 -17.71 20.65
N TYR A 887 26.79 -17.18 19.43
CA TYR A 887 26.66 -15.77 19.14
C TYR A 887 25.19 -15.43 18.94
N VAL A 888 24.71 -14.40 19.64
CA VAL A 888 23.38 -13.81 19.45
C VAL A 888 23.56 -12.34 19.14
N ASP A 889 23.07 -11.91 17.98
CA ASP A 889 23.24 -10.54 17.49
C ASP A 889 24.73 -10.10 17.50
N GLY A 890 25.62 -11.03 17.11
CA GLY A 890 27.06 -10.81 16.99
C GLY A 890 27.87 -10.83 18.31
N LYS A 891 27.23 -11.13 19.46
CA LYS A 891 27.92 -11.22 20.76
C LYS A 891 27.86 -12.64 21.32
N VAL A 892 28.95 -13.12 21.89
CA VAL A 892 28.98 -14.40 22.62
C VAL A 892 28.06 -14.29 23.83
N GLN A 893 27.04 -15.16 23.89
CA GLN A 893 26.09 -15.23 25.01
C GLN A 893 26.17 -16.56 25.77
N ALA A 894 26.71 -17.61 25.14
CA ALA A 894 26.90 -18.92 25.77
C ALA A 894 28.13 -19.63 25.19
N SER A 895 28.65 -20.60 25.94
CA SER A 895 29.74 -21.49 25.52
C SER A 895 29.34 -22.93 25.83
N LEU A 896 29.28 -23.76 24.79
CA LEU A 896 28.90 -25.17 24.86
C LEU A 896 30.15 -26.03 24.98
N ARG A 897 30.12 -27.02 25.87
CA ARG A 897 31.24 -27.93 26.14
C ARG A 897 30.76 -29.38 26.14
N ASP A 898 31.68 -30.26 25.79
CA ASP A 898 31.56 -31.73 25.85
C ASP A 898 32.39 -32.20 27.06
N ASP A 899 31.94 -31.84 28.27
CA ASP A 899 32.64 -32.01 29.54
C ASP A 899 31.83 -32.71 30.64
N GLY A 900 30.65 -33.22 30.31
CA GLY A 900 29.70 -33.86 31.21
C GLY A 900 29.04 -32.91 32.22
N LYS A 901 28.99 -31.60 31.93
CA LYS A 901 28.40 -30.56 32.80
C LYS A 901 27.47 -29.63 32.01
N ASN A 902 26.72 -28.78 32.73
CA ASN A 902 25.89 -27.69 32.19
C ASN A 902 24.82 -28.08 31.15
N GLY A 903 24.38 -29.35 31.16
CA GLY A 903 23.43 -29.89 30.20
C GLY A 903 23.99 -31.09 29.44
N ASP A 904 25.30 -31.32 29.50
CA ASP A 904 25.97 -32.41 28.80
C ASP A 904 25.90 -33.67 29.67
N ALA A 905 25.35 -34.73 29.10
CA ALA A 905 25.14 -35.99 29.81
C ALA A 905 26.42 -36.82 29.91
N GLN A 906 27.36 -36.71 28.95
CA GLN A 906 28.53 -37.58 28.89
C GLN A 906 29.71 -36.90 28.17
N ALA A 907 30.78 -36.63 28.92
CA ALA A 907 32.01 -36.09 28.34
C ALA A 907 32.64 -37.01 27.27
N GLY A 908 33.06 -36.42 26.17
CA GLY A 908 33.75 -37.02 25.04
C GLY A 908 32.85 -37.71 24.01
N ASP A 909 31.54 -37.50 24.05
CA ASP A 909 30.59 -38.10 23.10
C ASP A 909 30.35 -37.23 21.84
N ASN A 910 31.00 -36.06 21.77
CA ASN A 910 30.86 -35.03 20.75
C ASN A 910 29.51 -34.30 20.76
N LEU A 911 28.75 -34.37 21.86
CA LEU A 911 27.57 -33.57 22.11
C LEU A 911 27.93 -32.38 23.03
N TYR A 912 28.06 -31.20 22.43
CA TYR A 912 28.40 -29.98 23.14
C TYR A 912 27.12 -29.34 23.65
N SER A 913 27.03 -29.04 24.95
CA SER A 913 25.85 -28.34 25.46
C SER A 913 26.18 -27.25 26.48
N GLY A 914 25.19 -26.40 26.75
CA GLY A 914 25.30 -25.28 27.68
C GLY A 914 23.98 -24.53 27.85
N GLN A 915 23.96 -23.54 28.74
CA GLN A 915 22.77 -22.75 29.05
C GLN A 915 22.83 -21.38 28.39
N TRP A 916 21.71 -20.93 27.83
CA TRP A 916 21.51 -19.58 27.32
C TRP A 916 20.25 -18.97 27.94
N THR A 917 20.37 -17.75 28.48
CA THR A 917 19.21 -17.03 29.05
C THR A 917 18.88 -15.83 28.17
N PRO A 918 17.84 -15.91 27.32
CA PRO A 918 17.47 -14.83 26.42
C PRO A 918 17.03 -13.58 27.19
N GLN A 919 17.55 -12.42 26.79
CA GLN A 919 17.31 -11.13 27.45
C GLN A 919 16.31 -10.23 26.70
N ALA A 920 15.81 -10.67 25.54
CA ALA A 920 14.88 -9.88 24.74
C ALA A 920 13.97 -10.79 23.89
N ILE A 921 12.68 -10.44 23.84
CA ILE A 921 11.66 -11.11 23.02
C ILE A 921 11.95 -10.96 21.51
N GLY A 922 11.34 -11.83 20.70
CA GLY A 922 11.45 -11.84 19.24
C GLY A 922 12.24 -13.01 18.69
N GLU A 923 12.37 -13.06 17.37
CA GLU A 923 13.23 -14.05 16.70
C GLU A 923 14.70 -13.69 16.92
N ARG A 924 15.48 -14.68 17.35
CA ARG A 924 16.92 -14.55 17.59
C ARG A 924 17.66 -15.58 16.74
N ASN A 925 18.61 -15.10 15.95
CA ASN A 925 19.52 -15.97 15.22
C ASN A 925 20.68 -16.33 16.16
N LEU A 926 20.78 -17.62 16.47
CA LEU A 926 21.89 -18.19 17.23
C LEU A 926 22.90 -18.75 16.23
N GLU A 927 24.13 -18.22 16.25
CA GLU A 927 25.23 -18.72 15.42
C GLU A 927 26.23 -19.48 16.29
N PHE A 928 26.46 -20.74 15.97
CA PHE A 928 27.33 -21.65 16.72
C PHE A 928 28.70 -21.73 16.04
N ARG A 929 29.74 -21.22 16.72
CA ARG A 929 31.11 -21.16 16.18
C ARG A 929 32.06 -22.05 16.97
N PRO A 930 32.83 -22.94 16.33
CA PRO A 930 33.80 -23.78 17.02
C PRO A 930 34.96 -22.95 17.58
N VAL A 931 35.45 -23.32 18.76
CA VAL A 931 36.61 -22.72 19.44
C VAL A 931 37.70 -23.78 19.61
N GLY A 932 38.98 -23.37 19.47
CA GLY A 932 40.13 -24.24 19.72
C GLY A 932 40.84 -24.78 18.47
N GLY A 933 40.67 -24.16 17.31
CA GLY A 933 41.39 -24.51 16.07
C GLY A 933 40.82 -25.70 15.29
N SER A 934 39.80 -26.35 15.82
CA SER A 934 38.98 -27.35 15.13
C SER A 934 38.19 -26.70 13.98
N ARG A 935 38.36 -27.24 12.77
CA ARG A 935 37.73 -26.74 11.54
C ARG A 935 36.33 -27.35 11.39
N ALA A 936 35.35 -26.75 12.05
CA ALA A 936 33.94 -27.06 11.85
C ALA A 936 33.24 -25.91 11.12
N GLN A 937 32.26 -26.23 10.27
CA GLN A 937 31.42 -25.22 9.66
C GLN A 937 30.48 -24.62 10.72
N PRO A 938 30.42 -23.28 10.89
CA PRO A 938 29.43 -22.66 11.75
C PRO A 938 28.02 -23.02 11.29
N VAL A 939 27.12 -23.24 12.24
CA VAL A 939 25.69 -23.48 11.97
C VAL A 939 24.89 -22.35 12.61
N ALA A 940 23.82 -21.91 11.96
CA ALA A 940 22.91 -20.91 12.52
C ALA A 940 21.50 -21.50 12.62
N VAL A 941 20.79 -21.18 13.70
CA VAL A 941 19.38 -21.53 13.88
C VAL A 941 18.62 -20.32 14.40
N THR A 942 17.35 -20.21 14.02
CA THR A 942 16.46 -19.16 14.53
C THR A 942 15.62 -19.72 15.68
N VAL A 943 15.66 -19.04 16.82
CA VAL A 943 14.87 -19.38 18.01
C VAL A 943 13.91 -18.24 18.32
N LYS A 944 12.63 -18.57 18.53
CA LYS A 944 11.62 -17.58 18.92
C LYS A 944 11.62 -17.40 20.43
N VAL A 945 12.09 -16.23 20.90
CA VAL A 945 12.00 -15.83 22.31
C VAL A 945 10.63 -15.21 22.56
N VAL A 946 9.87 -15.78 23.49
CA VAL A 946 8.54 -15.31 23.86
C VAL A 946 8.52 -14.74 25.27
N GLY A 947 7.72 -13.70 25.49
CA GLY A 947 7.42 -13.22 26.82
C GLY A 947 6.35 -14.05 27.51
N SER A 948 6.17 -13.83 28.81
CA SER A 948 4.99 -14.31 29.56
C SER A 948 4.44 -13.20 30.44
N ILE A 949 3.12 -13.17 30.60
CA ILE A 949 2.43 -12.28 31.52
C ILE A 949 1.46 -13.09 32.36
N ARG A 950 1.53 -12.92 33.68
CA ARG A 950 0.60 -13.54 34.62
C ARG A 950 0.24 -12.53 35.69
N PHE A 951 -1.04 -12.18 35.78
CA PHE A 951 -1.54 -11.25 36.78
C PHE A 951 -1.68 -11.91 38.15
N GLY A 952 -1.45 -11.12 39.20
CA GLY A 952 -1.74 -11.50 40.59
C GLY A 952 -3.23 -11.42 40.92
N ALA A 953 -3.56 -11.61 42.20
CA ALA A 953 -4.93 -11.38 42.66
C ALA A 953 -5.29 -9.88 42.57
N PRO A 954 -6.45 -9.50 42.02
CA PRO A 954 -6.80 -8.10 41.84
C PRO A 954 -6.96 -7.40 43.19
N VAL A 955 -6.40 -6.19 43.30
CA VAL A 955 -6.49 -5.36 44.51
C VAL A 955 -7.55 -4.27 44.27
N PRO A 956 -8.70 -4.28 44.97
CA PRO A 956 -9.76 -3.31 44.74
C PRO A 956 -9.29 -1.85 44.94
N VAL A 957 -9.64 -0.98 43.99
CA VAL A 957 -9.37 0.46 44.09
C VAL A 957 -10.43 1.11 44.96
N LYS A 958 -10.04 1.58 46.14
CA LYS A 958 -10.95 2.26 47.09
C LYS A 958 -10.87 3.77 46.91
N LEU A 959 -11.88 4.37 46.28
CA LEU A 959 -11.96 5.82 46.09
C LEU A 959 -12.74 6.51 47.21
N GLY A 960 -13.72 5.80 47.80
CA GLY A 960 -14.54 6.32 48.90
C GLY A 960 -15.83 7.01 48.46
N ARG A 961 -16.39 7.86 49.32
CA ARG A 961 -17.67 8.55 49.09
C ARG A 961 -17.46 10.04 48.84
N THR A 962 -18.17 10.61 47.86
CA THR A 962 -18.14 12.05 47.57
C THR A 962 -19.47 12.59 47.04
N GLY A 963 -19.52 13.88 46.71
CA GLY A 963 -20.64 14.58 46.06
C GLY A 963 -20.16 15.44 44.88
N SER A 964 -20.98 16.38 44.43
CA SER A 964 -20.63 17.32 43.35
C SER A 964 -19.39 18.16 43.64
N ASN A 965 -18.74 18.65 42.57
CA ASN A 965 -17.57 19.53 42.63
C ASN A 965 -16.40 19.00 43.47
N SER A 966 -16.14 17.71 43.36
CA SER A 966 -15.14 17.04 44.19
C SER A 966 -14.19 16.18 43.36
N GLN A 967 -13.07 15.80 43.97
CA GLN A 967 -12.12 14.88 43.39
C GLN A 967 -11.68 13.85 44.43
N LEU A 968 -11.78 12.57 44.08
CA LEU A 968 -11.23 11.46 44.85
C LEU A 968 -9.99 10.92 44.14
N GLN A 969 -9.02 10.40 44.89
CA GLN A 969 -7.81 9.78 44.33
C GLN A 969 -7.63 8.38 44.90
N GLY A 970 -7.10 7.48 44.07
CA GLY A 970 -6.74 6.12 44.42
C GLY A 970 -5.53 5.66 43.61
N ARG A 971 -5.20 4.38 43.71
CA ARG A 971 -4.14 3.76 42.92
C ARG A 971 -4.67 2.47 42.31
N LEU A 972 -4.45 2.30 41.02
CA LEU A 972 -4.62 1.03 40.32
C LEU A 972 -3.38 0.18 40.59
N GLU A 973 -3.54 -1.06 41.06
CA GLU A 973 -2.43 -1.99 41.29
C GLU A 973 -2.77 -3.33 40.64
N LEU A 974 -1.81 -3.93 39.93
CA LEU A 974 -1.99 -5.24 39.27
C LEU A 974 -2.00 -6.43 40.25
N GLY A 975 -1.83 -6.16 41.55
CA GLY A 975 -1.79 -7.18 42.59
C GLY A 975 -0.42 -7.81 42.83
N ALA A 976 -0.24 -8.30 44.06
CA ALA A 976 0.96 -9.03 44.45
C ALA A 976 1.04 -10.37 43.68
N GLY A 977 2.17 -10.62 43.03
CA GLY A 977 2.38 -11.83 42.23
C GLY A 977 2.22 -11.64 40.72
N THR A 978 1.96 -10.41 40.25
CA THR A 978 2.05 -10.09 38.83
C THR A 978 3.49 -10.27 38.35
N VAL A 979 3.67 -11.14 37.36
CA VAL A 979 4.96 -11.41 36.70
C VAL A 979 4.82 -11.04 35.24
N VAL A 980 5.68 -10.12 34.78
CA VAL A 980 5.78 -9.71 33.37
C VAL A 980 7.20 -10.01 32.92
N LYS A 981 7.37 -10.92 31.97
CA LYS A 981 8.64 -11.22 31.30
C LYS A 981 8.55 -10.77 29.84
N GLY A 982 9.25 -9.71 29.47
CA GLY A 982 9.12 -9.06 28.18
C GLY A 982 8.32 -7.76 28.25
N GLU A 983 7.84 -7.30 27.10
CA GLU A 983 7.03 -6.09 26.95
C GLU A 983 5.70 -6.46 26.28
N PHE A 984 4.60 -5.97 26.85
CA PHE A 984 3.24 -6.24 26.40
C PHE A 984 2.45 -4.95 26.33
N THR A 985 1.80 -4.68 25.21
CA THR A 985 0.80 -3.62 25.10
C THR A 985 -0.57 -4.21 25.39
N LEU A 986 -1.22 -3.72 26.44
CA LEU A 986 -2.58 -4.10 26.80
C LEU A 986 -3.50 -2.90 26.67
N ASP A 987 -4.77 -3.15 26.42
CA ASP A 987 -5.84 -2.17 26.47
C ASP A 987 -6.38 -2.04 27.89
N LEU A 988 -6.41 -0.82 28.39
CA LEU A 988 -6.98 -0.46 29.67
C LEU A 988 -8.34 0.19 29.45
N ASN A 989 -9.40 -0.39 29.99
CA ASN A 989 -10.75 0.14 29.91
C ASN A 989 -11.41 0.20 31.30
N SER A 990 -12.43 1.03 31.46
CA SER A 990 -13.27 1.03 32.67
C SER A 990 -14.73 0.84 32.31
N ALA A 991 -15.41 0.00 33.09
CA ALA A 991 -16.87 -0.12 33.04
C ALA A 991 -17.58 1.04 33.77
N TYR A 992 -16.83 1.98 34.35
CA TYR A 992 -17.40 3.12 35.07
C TYR A 992 -17.96 4.18 34.11
N HIS A 993 -19.27 4.37 34.14
CA HIS A 993 -19.93 5.45 33.41
C HIS A 993 -21.09 6.02 34.24
N ALA A 994 -20.88 7.19 34.86
CA ALA A 994 -21.93 7.93 35.55
C ALA A 994 -21.90 9.41 35.13
N SER A 995 -23.04 9.96 34.75
CA SER A 995 -23.15 11.34 34.25
C SER A 995 -22.64 12.34 35.29
N GLY A 996 -22.00 13.41 34.80
CA GLY A 996 -21.40 14.43 35.67
C GLY A 996 -20.17 13.96 36.42
N SER A 997 -19.58 12.80 36.08
CA SER A 997 -18.33 12.34 36.67
C SER A 997 -17.43 11.66 35.64
N SER A 998 -16.12 11.67 35.88
CA SER A 998 -15.12 11.03 35.00
C SER A 998 -14.05 10.35 35.84
N LEU A 999 -13.81 9.07 35.55
CA LEU A 999 -12.67 8.33 36.08
C LEU A 999 -11.48 8.57 35.16
N GLU A 1000 -10.39 9.10 35.71
CA GLU A 1000 -9.17 9.44 34.98
C GLU A 1000 -7.98 8.69 35.58
N ILE A 1001 -7.02 8.32 34.73
CA ILE A 1001 -5.76 7.66 35.09
C ILE A 1001 -4.57 8.50 34.64
N ASP A 1002 -3.47 8.46 35.38
CA ASP A 1002 -2.20 9.05 34.97
C ASP A 1002 -1.23 7.95 34.51
N LEU A 1003 -0.95 7.91 33.21
CA LEU A 1003 -0.01 6.97 32.58
C LEU A 1003 1.41 7.53 32.47
N GLY A 1004 1.68 8.71 33.07
CA GLY A 1004 2.96 9.43 32.96
C GLY A 1004 2.94 10.58 31.95
N GLU A 1005 1.91 10.65 31.09
CA GLU A 1005 1.68 11.73 30.12
C GLU A 1005 0.65 12.76 30.60
N GLY A 1006 0.20 12.62 31.85
CA GLY A 1006 -0.90 13.39 32.44
C GLY A 1006 -2.18 12.56 32.55
N TRP A 1007 -3.23 13.23 33.03
CA TRP A 1007 -4.51 12.60 33.33
C TRP A 1007 -5.33 12.39 32.06
N VAL A 1008 -5.73 11.14 31.84
CA VAL A 1008 -6.54 10.71 30.70
C VAL A 1008 -7.81 10.03 31.21
N ALA A 1009 -8.96 10.36 30.62
CA ALA A 1009 -10.23 9.72 30.97
C ALA A 1009 -10.31 8.26 30.48
N LEU A 1010 -10.93 7.41 31.31
CA LEU A 1010 -11.28 6.01 31.03
C LEU A 1010 -12.79 5.91 30.72
N ASP A 1011 -13.26 6.73 29.78
CA ASP A 1011 -14.67 6.97 29.43
C ASP A 1011 -15.21 5.98 28.37
N GLY A 1012 -14.89 4.68 28.51
CA GLY A 1012 -15.31 3.64 27.58
C GLY A 1012 -14.42 3.50 26.34
N HIS A 1013 -13.36 4.30 26.23
CA HIS A 1013 -12.31 4.13 25.24
C HIS A 1013 -11.13 3.37 25.83
N ALA A 1014 -10.79 2.24 25.22
CA ALA A 1014 -9.57 1.49 25.53
C ALA A 1014 -8.33 2.39 25.38
N ARG A 1015 -7.47 2.38 26.41
CA ARG A 1015 -6.19 3.11 26.42
C ARG A 1015 -5.05 2.11 26.41
N PRO A 1016 -4.14 2.15 25.43
CA PRO A 1016 -3.00 1.25 25.41
C PRO A 1016 -2.05 1.56 26.58
N VAL A 1017 -1.62 0.53 27.29
CA VAL A 1017 -0.62 0.59 28.36
C VAL A 1017 0.47 -0.45 28.09
N SER A 1018 1.73 -0.02 28.11
CA SER A 1018 2.88 -0.93 28.00
C SER A 1018 3.26 -1.45 29.38
N LEU A 1019 3.23 -2.77 29.54
CA LEU A 1019 3.68 -3.50 30.72
C LEU A 1019 5.01 -4.19 30.40
N ASN A 1020 6.02 -3.95 31.22
CA ASN A 1020 7.28 -4.68 31.16
C ASN A 1020 7.81 -4.98 32.56
N SER A 1021 8.84 -5.84 32.66
CA SER A 1021 9.40 -6.31 33.94
C SER A 1021 9.96 -5.20 34.84
N LYS A 1022 10.29 -4.02 34.27
CA LYS A 1022 10.82 -2.85 34.98
C LYS A 1022 9.82 -1.69 35.06
N GLY A 1023 8.65 -1.84 34.45
CA GLY A 1023 7.64 -0.81 34.30
C GLY A 1023 6.87 -0.60 35.60
N PRO A 1024 6.06 0.47 35.67
CA PRO A 1024 5.17 0.68 36.80
C PRO A 1024 4.17 -0.47 36.89
N SER A 1025 4.01 -1.05 38.07
CA SER A 1025 2.93 -2.01 38.40
C SER A 1025 1.74 -1.32 39.08
N SER A 1026 1.77 0.00 39.15
CA SER A 1026 0.79 0.84 39.84
C SER A 1026 0.67 2.21 39.20
N TRP A 1027 -0.57 2.67 38.98
CA TRP A 1027 -0.87 3.97 38.39
C TRP A 1027 -1.80 4.80 39.29
N PRO A 1028 -1.60 6.13 39.38
CA PRO A 1028 -2.56 7.02 40.04
C PRO A 1028 -3.90 7.02 39.29
N LEU A 1029 -4.99 6.89 40.05
CA LEU A 1029 -6.36 7.08 39.57
C LEU A 1029 -6.98 8.27 40.26
N ARG A 1030 -7.87 8.98 39.57
CA ARG A 1030 -8.75 9.97 40.20
C ARG A 1030 -10.15 9.92 39.62
N LEU A 1031 -11.13 10.18 40.46
CA LEU A 1031 -12.51 10.40 40.06
C LEU A 1031 -12.80 11.88 40.21
N ARG A 1032 -13.17 12.54 39.11
CA ARG A 1032 -13.63 13.92 39.11
C ARG A 1032 -15.15 13.93 39.03
N VAL A 1033 -15.78 14.64 39.96
CA VAL A 1033 -17.23 14.77 40.02
C VAL A 1033 -17.56 16.24 39.80
N GLY A 1034 -18.22 16.54 38.69
CA GLY A 1034 -18.67 17.87 38.32
C GLY A 1034 -19.96 18.28 39.03
N ASP A 1035 -20.65 19.26 38.47
CA ASP A 1035 -21.98 19.68 38.92
C ASP A 1035 -23.02 18.61 38.55
N CYS A 1036 -23.97 18.36 39.45
CA CYS A 1036 -25.12 17.50 39.19
C CYS A 1036 -24.78 16.07 38.73
N PRO A 1037 -23.95 15.35 39.49
CA PRO A 1037 -23.59 13.99 39.15
C PRO A 1037 -24.77 13.03 39.37
N ALA A 1038 -24.80 11.95 38.60
CA ALA A 1038 -25.66 10.82 38.92
C ALA A 1038 -25.23 10.17 40.25
N GLY A 1039 -26.22 9.76 41.04
CA GLY A 1039 -25.98 9.00 42.27
C GLY A 1039 -25.34 7.65 41.96
N VAL A 1040 -24.30 7.31 42.73
CA VAL A 1040 -23.64 6.01 42.68
C VAL A 1040 -23.54 5.47 44.10
N THR A 1041 -23.97 4.24 44.31
CA THR A 1041 -23.94 3.59 45.62
C THR A 1041 -22.74 2.67 45.76
N ALA A 1042 -22.34 2.38 46.99
CA ALA A 1042 -21.27 1.40 47.24
C ALA A 1042 -21.65 -0.04 46.84
N ALA A 1043 -22.93 -0.30 46.51
CA ALA A 1043 -23.38 -1.59 45.99
C ALA A 1043 -23.11 -1.73 44.49
N ASP A 1044 -22.96 -0.62 43.77
CA ASP A 1044 -22.66 -0.61 42.35
C ASP A 1044 -21.23 -1.12 42.13
N ARG A 1045 -21.10 -2.12 41.26
CA ARG A 1045 -19.83 -2.80 41.00
C ARG A 1045 -19.26 -2.29 39.69
N PHE A 1046 -18.19 -1.51 39.77
CA PHE A 1046 -17.42 -1.10 38.60
C PHE A 1046 -16.07 -1.80 38.60
N THR A 1047 -15.50 -1.97 37.41
CA THR A 1047 -14.20 -2.58 37.23
C THR A 1047 -13.35 -1.76 36.25
N ILE A 1048 -12.05 -1.91 36.38
CA ILE A 1048 -11.05 -1.51 35.39
C ILE A 1048 -10.48 -2.81 34.82
N GLU A 1049 -10.52 -2.96 33.51
CA GLU A 1049 -10.06 -4.15 32.82
C GLU A 1049 -8.80 -3.87 32.03
N PHE A 1050 -7.80 -4.73 32.21
CA PHE A 1050 -6.69 -4.89 31.27
C PHE A 1050 -7.02 -6.04 30.34
N ALA A 1051 -7.05 -5.80 29.03
CA ALA A 1051 -7.31 -6.81 28.02
C ALA A 1051 -6.22 -6.76 26.93
N GLY A 1052 -5.82 -7.90 26.41
CA GLY A 1052 -4.86 -7.97 25.31
C GLY A 1052 -4.51 -9.40 24.98
N ALA A 1053 -3.37 -9.62 24.34
CA ALA A 1053 -2.86 -10.94 24.05
C ALA A 1053 -1.45 -11.14 24.62
N ASP A 1054 -1.14 -12.35 25.08
CA ASP A 1054 0.22 -12.73 25.45
C ASP A 1054 1.09 -12.98 24.19
N ALA A 1055 2.32 -13.44 24.39
CA ALA A 1055 3.23 -13.73 23.29
C ALA A 1055 2.82 -14.95 22.44
N ASN A 1056 1.82 -15.72 22.86
CA ASN A 1056 1.18 -16.79 22.08
C ASN A 1056 0.02 -16.27 21.21
N GLY A 1057 -0.42 -15.02 21.42
CA GLY A 1057 -1.70 -14.57 20.90
C GLY A 1057 -2.89 -15.11 21.69
N GLN A 1058 -2.69 -15.67 22.89
CA GLN A 1058 -3.80 -16.05 23.77
C GLN A 1058 -4.33 -14.80 24.49
N PRO A 1059 -5.66 -14.63 24.58
CA PRO A 1059 -6.23 -13.48 25.26
C PRO A 1059 -5.89 -13.51 26.75
N VAL A 1060 -5.43 -12.38 27.28
CA VAL A 1060 -5.19 -12.18 28.71
C VAL A 1060 -6.10 -11.07 29.19
N ARG A 1061 -6.84 -11.34 30.26
CA ARG A 1061 -7.74 -10.37 30.91
C ARG A 1061 -7.46 -10.28 32.40
N HIS A 1062 -7.50 -9.07 32.94
CA HIS A 1062 -7.41 -8.81 34.37
C HIS A 1062 -8.35 -7.70 34.78
N SER A 1063 -9.29 -8.02 35.68
CA SER A 1063 -10.32 -7.09 36.11
C SER A 1063 -10.09 -6.67 37.55
N VAL A 1064 -9.93 -5.37 37.78
CA VAL A 1064 -9.70 -4.75 39.08
C VAL A 1064 -10.98 -4.04 39.55
N PRO A 1065 -11.62 -4.47 40.66
CA PRO A 1065 -12.82 -3.82 41.18
C PRO A 1065 -12.57 -2.39 41.67
N ILE A 1066 -13.57 -1.52 41.53
CA ILE A 1066 -13.58 -0.15 42.07
C ILE A 1066 -14.67 -0.05 43.15
N GLU A 1067 -14.31 0.49 44.31
CA GLU A 1067 -15.23 0.80 45.40
C GLU A 1067 -15.39 2.33 45.52
N LEU A 1068 -16.56 2.85 45.13
CA LEU A 1068 -16.89 4.28 45.20
C LEU A 1068 -18.37 4.52 45.50
N ALA A 1069 -18.68 5.73 45.98
CA ALA A 1069 -20.07 6.21 46.10
C ALA A 1069 -20.16 7.72 45.80
N ILE A 1070 -21.13 8.13 45.00
CA ILE A 1070 -21.44 9.52 44.68
C ILE A 1070 -22.83 9.86 45.20
N THR A 1071 -22.92 10.93 45.98
CA THR A 1071 -24.20 11.47 46.44
C THR A 1071 -24.75 12.40 45.35
N GLU A 1072 -25.94 12.12 44.84
CA GLU A 1072 -26.62 12.96 43.86
C GLU A 1072 -26.94 14.35 44.42
N ASP A 1073 -26.86 15.38 43.57
CA ASP A 1073 -27.34 16.70 43.94
C ASP A 1073 -28.88 16.74 43.92
N PRO A 1074 -29.54 17.52 44.79
CA PRO A 1074 -30.97 17.74 44.70
C PRO A 1074 -31.35 18.29 43.32
N TRP A 1075 -32.34 17.70 42.67
CA TRP A 1075 -32.77 18.08 41.32
C TRP A 1075 -32.99 19.59 41.13
N LEU A 1076 -33.49 20.28 42.17
CA LEU A 1076 -33.73 21.72 42.13
C LEU A 1076 -32.43 22.52 41.93
N HIS A 1077 -31.30 22.07 42.49
CA HIS A 1077 -30.01 22.70 42.31
C HIS A 1077 -29.58 22.63 40.84
N CYS A 1078 -29.80 21.47 40.21
CA CYS A 1078 -29.43 21.22 38.82
C CYS A 1078 -30.28 21.97 37.80
N TRP A 1079 -31.57 22.14 38.07
CA TRP A 1079 -32.49 22.80 37.15
C TRP A 1079 -32.63 24.30 37.39
N TRP A 1080 -32.07 24.84 38.48
CA TRP A 1080 -32.21 26.26 38.82
C TRP A 1080 -31.77 27.22 37.70
N PRO A 1081 -30.61 27.04 37.03
CA PRO A 1081 -30.20 27.94 35.95
C PRO A 1081 -31.18 27.91 34.77
N VAL A 1082 -31.72 26.73 34.43
CA VAL A 1082 -32.68 26.55 33.35
C VAL A 1082 -34.02 27.21 33.69
N LEU A 1083 -34.51 26.99 34.90
CA LEU A 1083 -35.76 27.61 35.38
C LEU A 1083 -35.64 29.15 35.44
N ALA A 1084 -34.49 29.66 35.89
CA ALA A 1084 -34.22 31.10 35.88
C ALA A 1084 -34.20 31.68 34.46
N ALA A 1085 -33.56 30.99 33.50
CA ALA A 1085 -33.55 31.39 32.10
C ALA A 1085 -34.95 31.37 31.47
N ALA A 1086 -35.74 30.32 31.72
CA ALA A 1086 -37.12 30.24 31.25
C ALA A 1086 -38.00 31.36 31.80
N ALA A 1087 -37.86 31.68 33.10
CA ALA A 1087 -38.58 32.80 33.72
C ALA A 1087 -38.19 34.15 33.11
N ALA A 1088 -36.90 34.37 32.86
CA ALA A 1088 -36.40 35.59 32.20
C ALA A 1088 -36.91 35.71 30.75
N ALA A 1089 -36.93 34.61 29.99
CA ALA A 1089 -37.46 34.59 28.62
C ALA A 1089 -38.96 34.92 28.59
N LEU A 1090 -39.75 34.35 29.51
CA LEU A 1090 -41.17 34.64 29.65
C LEU A 1090 -41.43 36.13 29.97
N LEU A 1091 -40.70 36.68 30.94
CA LEU A 1091 -40.76 38.12 31.28
C LEU A 1091 -40.44 39.01 30.06
N THR A 1092 -39.40 38.65 29.31
CA THR A 1092 -39.01 39.38 28.08
C THR A 1092 -40.13 39.32 27.03
N GLY A 1093 -40.73 38.15 26.84
CA GLY A 1093 -41.87 37.96 25.92
C GLY A 1093 -43.07 38.83 26.28
N ILE A 1094 -43.42 38.93 27.57
CA ILE A 1094 -44.50 39.79 28.07
C ILE A 1094 -44.23 41.26 27.73
N VAL A 1095 -43.01 41.74 27.97
CA VAL A 1095 -42.61 43.12 27.67
C VAL A 1095 -42.68 43.41 26.17
N ILE A 1096 -42.13 42.53 25.32
CA ILE A 1096 -42.19 42.67 23.86
C ILE A 1096 -43.64 42.73 23.38
N TYR A 1097 -44.48 41.81 23.86
CA TYR A 1097 -45.89 41.76 23.49
C TYR A 1097 -46.63 43.07 23.83
N GLY A 1098 -46.37 43.69 24.98
CA GLY A 1098 -46.99 44.97 25.34
C GLY A 1098 -46.58 46.16 24.48
N PHE A 1099 -45.42 46.10 23.82
CA PHE A 1099 -44.98 47.11 22.84
C PHE A 1099 -45.50 46.87 21.42
N TRP A 1100 -45.70 45.61 21.02
CA TRP A 1100 -46.14 45.24 19.66
C TRP A 1100 -47.66 45.10 19.49
N SER A 1101 -48.38 44.69 20.54
CA SER A 1101 -49.83 44.51 20.50
C SER A 1101 -50.66 45.78 20.17
N PRO A 1102 -50.30 47.01 20.61
CA PRO A 1102 -51.23 48.12 20.51
C PRO A 1102 -51.23 48.78 19.12
N SER A 1103 -52.41 48.85 18.52
CA SER A 1103 -52.62 49.32 17.16
C SER A 1103 -52.46 50.83 17.05
N ARG A 1104 -51.84 51.29 15.95
CA ARG A 1104 -51.64 52.72 15.65
C ARG A 1104 -52.45 53.09 14.42
N PHE A 1105 -53.06 54.29 14.41
CA PHE A 1105 -53.64 54.85 13.18
C PHE A 1105 -52.57 54.92 12.08
N SER A 1106 -52.97 54.74 10.82
CA SER A 1106 -52.07 54.96 9.68
C SER A 1106 -51.53 56.40 9.67
N ALA A 1107 -50.29 56.60 9.20
CA ALA A 1107 -49.69 57.93 9.15
C ALA A 1107 -50.42 58.90 8.22
N LYS A 1108 -51.11 58.37 7.21
CA LYS A 1108 -51.87 59.12 6.21
C LYS A 1108 -53.33 59.38 6.61
N LEU A 1109 -53.79 58.73 7.68
CA LEU A 1109 -55.19 58.81 8.08
C LEU A 1109 -55.51 60.17 8.71
N GLY A 1110 -56.54 60.83 8.20
CA GLY A 1110 -57.10 62.04 8.77
C GLY A 1110 -58.62 62.07 8.74
N VAL A 1111 -59.19 63.04 9.45
CA VAL A 1111 -60.63 63.33 9.44
C VAL A 1111 -60.81 64.69 8.77
N LEU A 1112 -61.57 64.73 7.69
CA LEU A 1112 -62.04 65.95 7.05
C LEU A 1112 -63.28 66.42 7.80
N LEU A 1113 -63.33 67.68 8.23
CA LEU A 1113 -64.43 68.26 9.03
C LEU A 1113 -65.02 69.47 8.28
N SER A 1114 -66.33 69.52 8.08
CA SER A 1114 -67.03 70.59 7.34
C SER A 1114 -68.30 71.05 8.06
N PRO A 1115 -68.63 72.35 8.12
CA PRO A 1115 -69.91 72.84 8.62
C PRO A 1115 -71.08 72.55 7.67
N GLU A 1116 -70.78 72.24 6.41
CA GLU A 1116 -71.75 71.94 5.36
C GLU A 1116 -71.58 70.51 4.86
N GLU A 1117 -72.61 69.98 4.17
CA GLU A 1117 -72.57 68.62 3.61
C GLU A 1117 -71.54 68.48 2.48
N ASP A 1118 -71.17 69.57 1.81
CA ASP A 1118 -70.08 69.56 0.83
C ASP A 1118 -68.72 69.39 1.54
N MET A 1119 -68.23 68.16 1.53
CA MET A 1119 -66.95 67.80 2.14
C MET A 1119 -65.75 68.39 1.38
N ASN A 1120 -65.91 68.95 0.18
CA ASN A 1120 -64.80 69.58 -0.55
C ASN A 1120 -64.32 70.89 0.08
N GLU A 1121 -65.17 71.56 0.86
CA GLU A 1121 -64.83 72.80 1.59
C GLU A 1121 -64.31 72.53 3.02
N GLY A 1122 -64.20 71.26 3.43
CA GLY A 1122 -63.81 70.86 4.77
C GLY A 1122 -62.31 71.03 5.09
N PHE A 1123 -61.98 71.06 6.39
CA PHE A 1123 -60.62 71.11 6.91
C PHE A 1123 -60.10 69.70 7.22
N PHE A 1124 -58.98 69.30 6.62
CA PHE A 1124 -58.39 67.99 6.85
C PHE A 1124 -57.50 67.98 8.11
N HIS A 1125 -57.85 67.14 9.08
CA HIS A 1125 -57.10 66.98 10.31
C HIS A 1125 -56.38 65.61 10.35
N PRO A 1126 -55.06 65.56 10.15
CA PRO A 1126 -54.30 64.30 10.30
C PRO A 1126 -54.37 63.80 11.74
N ILE A 1127 -54.84 62.56 11.94
CA ILE A 1127 -55.10 62.01 13.29
C ILE A 1127 -53.80 61.89 14.09
N ARG A 1128 -52.69 61.51 13.45
CA ARG A 1128 -51.38 61.37 14.10
C ARG A 1128 -50.74 62.69 14.51
N ALA A 1129 -51.11 63.81 13.88
CA ALA A 1129 -50.56 65.12 14.26
C ALA A 1129 -51.14 65.60 15.59
N GLN A 1130 -52.25 65.01 16.05
CA GLN A 1130 -52.90 65.38 17.29
C GLN A 1130 -52.14 64.81 18.50
N ARG A 1131 -51.69 65.69 19.38
CA ARG A 1131 -50.95 65.28 20.58
C ARG A 1131 -51.85 64.44 21.48
N GLY A 1132 -51.40 63.23 21.80
CA GLY A 1132 -52.10 62.31 22.71
C GLY A 1132 -52.96 61.24 22.04
N THR A 1133 -53.00 61.16 20.69
CA THR A 1133 -53.77 60.15 19.94
C THR A 1133 -52.98 58.86 19.64
N GLY A 1134 -51.73 58.77 20.10
CA GLY A 1134 -50.86 57.61 19.92
C GLY A 1134 -51.27 56.38 20.72
N SER A 1135 -50.69 55.23 20.38
CA SER A 1135 -50.87 53.99 21.13
C SER A 1135 -50.06 54.00 22.44
N GLY A 1136 -50.55 53.32 23.47
CA GLY A 1136 -49.87 53.12 24.76
C GLY A 1136 -49.56 51.64 25.01
N PHE A 1137 -48.84 51.32 26.09
CA PHE A 1137 -48.57 49.93 26.49
C PHE A 1137 -49.90 49.20 26.72
N TYR A 1138 -50.18 48.15 25.93
CA TYR A 1138 -51.48 47.43 25.86
C TYR A 1138 -52.71 48.27 25.50
N ARG A 1139 -52.55 49.46 24.91
CA ARG A 1139 -53.69 50.33 24.58
C ARG A 1139 -53.62 50.84 23.15
N ASP A 1140 -54.62 50.50 22.34
CA ASP A 1140 -54.77 51.03 20.99
C ASP A 1140 -54.84 52.57 20.96
N ALA A 1141 -54.39 53.13 19.84
CA ALA A 1141 -54.55 54.54 19.53
C ALA A 1141 -56.03 54.92 19.42
N ARG A 1142 -56.40 56.07 20.01
CA ARG A 1142 -57.77 56.59 19.98
C ARG A 1142 -57.77 58.11 19.78
N VAL A 1143 -58.76 58.62 19.06
CA VAL A 1143 -59.00 60.06 18.86
C VAL A 1143 -60.49 60.33 18.92
N TYR A 1144 -60.86 61.54 19.32
CA TYR A 1144 -62.24 61.96 19.52
C TYR A 1144 -62.56 63.12 18.60
N VAL A 1145 -63.58 62.97 17.77
CA VAL A 1145 -64.16 64.03 16.94
C VAL A 1145 -65.07 64.87 17.84
N ARG A 1146 -65.00 66.19 17.76
CA ARG A 1146 -65.80 67.10 18.58
C ARG A 1146 -66.69 68.01 17.72
N PRO A 1147 -67.78 68.57 18.28
CA PRO A 1147 -68.67 69.49 17.57
C PRO A 1147 -68.01 70.83 17.17
N ASP A 1148 -66.85 71.18 17.72
CA ASP A 1148 -66.12 72.43 17.44
C ASP A 1148 -65.11 72.30 16.28
N PHE A 1149 -65.32 71.33 15.38
CA PHE A 1149 -64.44 71.02 14.25
C PHE A 1149 -62.99 70.71 14.66
N ARG A 1150 -62.81 70.03 15.81
CA ARG A 1150 -61.50 69.61 16.30
C ARG A 1150 -61.43 68.12 16.61
N LEU A 1151 -60.21 67.61 16.48
CA LEU A 1151 -59.84 66.29 17.00
C LEU A 1151 -59.18 66.46 18.38
N SER A 1152 -59.50 65.58 19.32
CA SER A 1152 -58.91 65.59 20.67
C SER A 1152 -58.50 64.19 21.12
N ALA A 1153 -57.55 64.12 22.05
CA ALA A 1153 -57.23 62.90 22.79
C ALA A 1153 -58.14 62.70 24.02
N SER A 1154 -58.99 63.68 24.34
CA SER A 1154 -59.92 63.64 25.47
C SER A 1154 -61.35 63.35 25.01
N ALA A 1155 -62.02 62.46 25.75
CA ALA A 1155 -63.43 62.11 25.54
C ALA A 1155 -64.41 63.23 25.94
N LYS A 1156 -63.95 64.26 26.65
CA LYS A 1156 -64.83 65.32 27.15
C LYS A 1156 -65.43 66.08 25.96
N GLY A 1157 -66.75 66.11 25.84
CA GLY A 1157 -67.44 66.79 24.73
C GLY A 1157 -67.18 66.15 23.36
N GLU A 1158 -66.92 64.84 23.33
CA GLU A 1158 -66.82 64.08 22.09
C GLU A 1158 -68.18 64.01 21.37
N LEU A 1159 -68.15 64.04 20.06
CA LEU A 1159 -69.24 63.66 19.16
C LEU A 1159 -69.11 62.17 18.80
N ALA A 1160 -67.89 61.75 18.45
CA ALA A 1160 -67.58 60.36 18.12
C ALA A 1160 -66.16 60.00 18.57
N ARG A 1161 -65.95 58.75 18.98
CA ARG A 1161 -64.64 58.15 19.25
C ARG A 1161 -64.20 57.31 18.07
N LEU A 1162 -62.98 57.52 17.61
CA LEU A 1162 -62.27 56.67 16.66
C LEU A 1162 -61.21 55.85 17.40
N ARG A 1163 -61.11 54.55 17.13
CA ARG A 1163 -60.09 53.63 17.68
C ARG A 1163 -59.38 52.90 16.54
N ALA A 1164 -58.05 52.78 16.63
CA ALA A 1164 -57.26 51.97 15.72
C ALA A 1164 -57.30 50.50 16.12
N ASP A 1165 -57.43 49.59 15.15
CA ASP A 1165 -57.39 48.15 15.39
C ASP A 1165 -56.79 47.46 14.17
N GLY A 1166 -55.49 47.13 14.26
CA GLY A 1166 -54.67 46.71 13.14
C GLY A 1166 -54.71 47.71 11.99
N ARG A 1167 -55.30 47.29 10.86
CA ARG A 1167 -55.50 48.12 9.65
C ARG A 1167 -56.88 48.78 9.57
N ARG A 1168 -57.75 48.54 10.55
CA ARG A 1168 -59.13 49.03 10.58
C ARG A 1168 -59.24 50.21 11.56
N VAL A 1169 -60.27 51.01 11.34
CA VAL A 1169 -60.67 52.10 12.24
C VAL A 1169 -62.08 51.82 12.67
N PHE A 1170 -62.33 51.86 13.96
CA PHE A 1170 -63.65 51.73 14.55
C PHE A 1170 -64.15 53.10 14.98
N ILE A 1171 -65.44 53.37 14.79
CA ILE A 1171 -66.15 54.56 15.25
C ILE A 1171 -67.22 54.16 16.27
N ARG A 1172 -67.36 54.98 17.32
CA ARG A 1172 -68.44 54.89 18.28
C ARG A 1172 -69.02 56.27 18.54
N PRO A 1173 -70.34 56.50 18.44
CA PRO A 1173 -70.95 57.74 18.89
C PRO A 1173 -70.68 58.00 20.38
N ALA A 1174 -70.65 59.27 20.78
CA ALA A 1174 -70.65 59.63 22.20
C ALA A 1174 -71.91 59.12 22.88
N THR A 1175 -71.86 58.78 24.16
CA THR A 1175 -73.04 58.28 24.90
C THR A 1175 -74.24 59.22 24.84
N ALA A 1176 -74.02 60.53 24.70
CA ALA A 1176 -75.06 61.55 24.63
C ALA A 1176 -75.26 62.16 23.22
N ALA A 1177 -74.60 61.62 22.19
CA ALA A 1177 -74.68 62.14 20.83
C ALA A 1177 -75.16 61.06 19.85
N THR A 1178 -76.02 61.46 18.92
CA THR A 1178 -76.38 60.61 17.78
C THR A 1178 -75.56 61.05 16.58
N VAL A 1179 -74.83 60.11 15.99
CA VAL A 1179 -74.08 60.32 14.76
C VAL A 1179 -74.80 59.57 13.65
N TYR A 1180 -75.05 60.24 12.54
CA TYR A 1180 -75.61 59.63 11.34
C TYR A 1180 -74.49 59.36 10.35
N ARG A 1181 -74.59 58.25 9.61
CA ARG A 1181 -73.76 57.97 8.44
C ARG A 1181 -74.60 58.07 7.18
N GLN A 1182 -74.01 58.56 6.10
CA GLN A 1182 -74.62 58.52 4.78
C GLN A 1182 -74.44 57.12 4.20
N ASN A 1183 -75.53 56.44 3.85
CA ASN A 1183 -75.46 55.15 3.17
C ASN A 1183 -75.20 55.35 1.66
N PHE A 1184 -75.10 54.25 0.90
CA PHE A 1184 -74.84 54.30 -0.54
C PHE A 1184 -75.94 55.00 -1.36
N ASP A 1185 -77.17 55.06 -0.84
CA ASP A 1185 -78.31 55.74 -1.48
C ASP A 1185 -78.37 57.24 -1.16
N GLY A 1186 -77.38 57.75 -0.41
CA GLY A 1186 -77.35 59.13 0.06
C GLY A 1186 -78.25 59.41 1.26
N ALA A 1187 -78.95 58.40 1.79
CA ALA A 1187 -79.82 58.53 2.95
C ALA A 1187 -79.03 58.46 4.27
N TRP A 1188 -79.52 59.18 5.29
CA TRP A 1188 -78.88 59.26 6.59
C TRP A 1188 -79.39 58.16 7.53
N GLU A 1189 -78.49 57.30 8.00
CA GLU A 1189 -78.77 56.22 8.96
C GLU A 1189 -78.07 56.50 10.29
N ALA A 1190 -78.76 56.36 11.42
CA ALA A 1190 -78.13 56.52 12.73
C ALA A 1190 -77.12 55.39 12.98
N LEU A 1191 -75.89 55.74 13.36
CA LEU A 1191 -74.91 54.76 13.81
C LEU A 1191 -75.38 54.10 15.11
N PRO A 1192 -75.17 52.79 15.28
CA PRO A 1192 -75.45 52.13 16.53
C PRO A 1192 -74.53 52.67 17.65
N THR A 1193 -74.97 52.51 18.90
CA THR A 1193 -74.23 52.95 20.09
C THR A 1193 -72.96 52.12 20.35
N GLU A 1194 -72.84 50.95 19.71
CA GLU A 1194 -71.67 50.08 19.74
C GLU A 1194 -70.58 50.51 18.74
N GLU A 1195 -69.36 50.00 18.90
CA GLU A 1195 -68.28 50.26 17.94
C GLU A 1195 -68.58 49.62 16.58
N THR A 1196 -68.51 50.42 15.53
CA THR A 1196 -68.66 49.94 14.15
C THR A 1196 -67.44 50.27 13.31
N THR A 1197 -67.18 49.47 12.28
CA THR A 1197 -66.05 49.75 11.39
C THR A 1197 -66.36 51.00 10.55
N VAL A 1198 -65.40 51.90 10.45
CA VAL A 1198 -65.47 53.07 9.57
C VAL A 1198 -65.28 52.64 8.12
N HIS A 1199 -66.10 53.18 7.24
CA HIS A 1199 -65.90 53.09 5.80
C HIS A 1199 -65.29 54.40 5.29
N PHE A 1200 -64.18 54.31 4.58
CA PHE A 1200 -63.52 55.47 3.96
C PHE A 1200 -64.39 56.04 2.86
N GLY A 1201 -64.45 57.37 2.73
CA GLY A 1201 -65.32 58.03 1.76
C GLY A 1201 -66.76 58.23 2.22
N VAL A 1202 -67.17 57.66 3.37
CA VAL A 1202 -68.52 57.85 3.92
C VAL A 1202 -68.56 59.12 4.77
N VAL A 1203 -69.56 59.96 4.52
CA VAL A 1203 -69.82 61.17 5.30
C VAL A 1203 -70.65 60.83 6.53
N TYR A 1204 -70.25 61.40 7.66
CA TYR A 1204 -70.91 61.31 8.93
C TYR A 1204 -71.39 62.70 9.36
N LYS A 1205 -72.48 62.78 10.12
CA LYS A 1205 -72.94 64.05 10.70
C LYS A 1205 -73.50 63.89 12.10
N ASP A 1206 -73.55 64.98 12.86
CA ASP A 1206 -74.29 65.02 14.11
C ASP A 1206 -75.82 65.12 13.89
N SER A 1207 -76.60 64.99 14.95
CA SER A 1207 -78.07 65.05 14.85
C SER A 1207 -78.62 66.40 14.41
N MET A 1208 -77.86 67.48 14.56
CA MET A 1208 -78.28 68.82 14.18
C MET A 1208 -77.83 69.20 12.76
N GLY A 1209 -76.98 68.40 12.11
CA GLY A 1209 -76.33 68.79 10.86
C GLY A 1209 -75.38 69.98 11.04
N GLY A 1210 -74.86 70.20 12.25
CA GLY A 1210 -73.93 71.27 12.57
C GLY A 1210 -72.47 70.89 12.28
N VAL A 1211 -72.15 69.60 12.21
CA VAL A 1211 -70.82 69.10 11.83
C VAL A 1211 -70.95 67.88 10.92
N TYR A 1212 -70.29 67.95 9.78
CA TYR A 1212 -70.08 66.86 8.85
C TYR A 1212 -68.61 66.42 8.91
N PHE A 1213 -68.36 65.12 8.81
CA PHE A 1213 -67.00 64.59 8.80
C PHE A 1213 -66.82 63.32 7.98
N GLU A 1214 -65.64 63.15 7.41
CA GLU A 1214 -65.28 62.01 6.57
C GLU A 1214 -63.86 61.54 6.89
N LEU A 1215 -63.64 60.23 6.96
CA LEU A 1215 -62.28 59.69 7.11
C LEU A 1215 -61.63 59.50 5.74
N ARG A 1216 -60.47 60.15 5.54
CA ARG A 1216 -59.67 60.04 4.31
C ARG A 1216 -58.25 59.59 4.61
N ASN A 1217 -57.67 58.88 3.65
CA ASN A 1217 -56.22 58.70 3.59
C ASN A 1217 -55.67 59.84 2.72
N GLY A 1218 -54.88 60.73 3.33
CA GLY A 1218 -54.18 61.81 2.65
C GLY A 1218 -52.88 61.39 1.98
#